data_AF-A0A928T1M7-F1
#
_entry.id   AF-A0A928T1M7-F1
#
_cell.length_a   1.000
_cell.length_b   1.000
_cell.length_c   1.000
_cell.angle_alpha   90.00
_cell.angle_beta   90.00
_cell.angle_gamma   90.00
#
_symmetry.space_group_name_H-M   'P 1'
#
loop_
_entity.id
_entity.type
_entity.pdbx_description
1 polymer ?
#
loop_
_entity_poly.entity_id
_entity_poly.type
_entity_poly.pdbx_seq_one_letter_code
_entity_poly.pdbx_strand_id
1 'polypeptide(L)'
;MTPLRWLPGAALAALLACLVLVQWRLSPPAAKPASAPPGEFSAERAFAVLERVLAERTPHPMGSAAQRRVLERIEARLAELGWSVRVQRAPVCSRYGACGFVENILAERPAPPGPRVLLAAHYDSVPAGPGASDDGIGIAALLEVARALGHRPTRLPVMLLFSDGEEAGLLGAEAFVRDELPRQEIAALVNVEARGTSGAALLFETSGPNDWLVGAFARASGRPVTSSLFPAVYERLPNDTDLSVFKRAGVPGVNLANIGGFGRYHTPKDDLDHLSLRTLQHHGDAALGLAAELGPRSSDAQPALFFDVLGLGVVRAPLSSAVWLHAGATVLWLVALGLAFRRGARATRFLKSFGLWPLIIGVLTLLGYGLGASLSAVGALGSGFPAHPQPFFLCLAAIIVALCLLALTLVETGGQELWLAGWTCVGFAGWGALAVLPEASFLFLVPWLAAALGGLVTRGDPRRLGLVVLLPAVVALLLWLPVLLLAHDALGLTAPALFAACAWLAAGGLAPALTQLGARPRRFLLGFSASVALLSAVVAANVPVFSAESPQRLSLALHLDADTGRARYLVDASSGPVPRALVEAGRFAPKVIDSAPSFIGWRAEALEAAAPTVELPAPAWEREGQRVRVRSERGASTLTLRFEPESGLPVVGFHGLPAPLRPGARFRSLTLLGVGPEGALLELSGSGSALLSDHSPGLPPSAAPLAVARPAWAEPSQAGDETLVSRKVRY
;
A
#
# COMPACT_ATOMS: atom_id res chain seq x y z
N MET A 1 50.80 13.21 -11.58
CA MET A 1 49.54 12.92 -12.30
C MET A 1 48.41 13.64 -11.58
N THR A 2 47.70 14.51 -12.28
CA THR A 2 46.70 15.43 -11.72
C THR A 2 45.53 14.67 -11.06
N PRO A 3 45.14 15.00 -9.82
CA PRO A 3 43.91 14.46 -9.24
C PRO A 3 42.73 14.82 -10.15
N LEU A 4 41.78 13.91 -10.37
CA LEU A 4 40.57 14.18 -11.15
C LEU A 4 39.65 15.13 -10.37
N ARG A 5 40.02 16.41 -10.32
CA ARG A 5 39.32 17.47 -9.55
C ARG A 5 37.84 17.64 -9.92
N TRP A 6 37.39 17.09 -11.05
CA TRP A 6 36.02 17.13 -11.53
C TRP A 6 35.13 15.98 -11.04
N LEU A 7 35.70 14.88 -10.50
CA LEU A 7 34.95 13.69 -10.13
C LEU A 7 33.86 13.93 -9.06
N PRO A 8 34.07 14.76 -8.01
CA PRO A 8 33.01 15.10 -7.06
C PRO A 8 31.82 15.82 -7.70
N GLY A 9 32.08 16.73 -8.65
CA GLY A 9 31.03 17.43 -9.40
C GLY A 9 30.22 16.48 -10.28
N ALA A 10 30.89 15.56 -10.97
CA ALA A 10 30.22 14.53 -11.77
C ALA A 10 29.38 13.58 -10.91
N ALA A 11 29.85 13.22 -9.72
CA ALA A 11 29.12 12.38 -8.78
C ALA A 11 27.83 13.07 -8.27
N LEU A 12 27.91 14.36 -7.95
CA LEU A 12 26.73 15.16 -7.59
C LEU A 12 25.73 15.26 -8.75
N ALA A 13 26.22 15.55 -9.96
CA ALA A 13 25.37 15.60 -11.16
C ALA A 13 24.68 14.27 -11.43
N ALA A 14 25.38 13.15 -11.26
CA ALA A 14 24.80 11.81 -11.40
C ALA A 14 23.72 11.53 -10.36
N LEU A 15 23.92 11.92 -9.10
CA LEU A 15 22.90 11.81 -8.04
C LEU A 15 21.63 12.61 -8.40
N LEU A 16 21.80 13.87 -8.81
CA LEU A 16 20.68 14.73 -9.23
C LEU A 16 19.94 14.16 -10.45
N ALA A 17 20.68 13.65 -11.43
CA ALA A 17 20.09 12.98 -12.58
C ALA A 17 19.30 11.71 -12.17
N CYS A 18 19.82 10.91 -11.23
CA CYS A 18 19.09 9.76 -10.70
C CYS A 18 17.77 10.19 -10.03
N LEU A 19 17.79 11.25 -9.22
CA LEU A 19 16.59 11.79 -8.59
C LEU A 19 15.54 12.20 -9.62
N VAL A 20 15.94 12.93 -10.67
CA VAL A 20 15.03 13.34 -11.76
C VAL A 20 14.48 12.13 -12.51
N LEU A 21 15.33 11.15 -12.86
CA LEU A 21 14.93 9.94 -13.57
C LEU A 21 13.99 9.06 -12.74
N VAL A 22 14.21 8.98 -11.43
CA VAL A 22 13.35 8.23 -10.50
C VAL A 22 11.99 8.90 -10.37
N GLN A 23 11.96 10.23 -10.21
CA GLN A 23 10.69 10.97 -10.20
C GLN A 23 9.94 10.82 -11.52
N TRP A 24 10.64 10.88 -12.65
CA TRP A 24 10.05 10.63 -13.95
C TRP A 24 9.54 9.18 -14.08
N ARG A 25 10.29 8.17 -13.63
CA ARG A 25 9.89 6.75 -13.62
C ARG A 25 8.57 6.55 -12.88
N LEU A 26 8.43 7.14 -11.69
CA LEU A 26 7.24 7.00 -10.85
C LEU A 26 6.08 7.91 -11.26
N SER A 27 6.31 8.88 -12.14
CA SER A 27 5.27 9.74 -12.67
C SER A 27 4.37 8.98 -13.65
N PRO A 28 3.04 8.94 -13.42
CA PRO A 28 2.10 8.33 -14.34
C PRO A 28 2.07 9.08 -15.69
N PRO A 29 1.60 8.48 -16.79
CA PRO A 29 1.43 9.17 -18.07
C PRO A 29 0.50 10.38 -17.97
N ALA A 30 0.56 11.27 -18.96
CA ALA A 30 -0.38 12.39 -19.05
C ALA A 30 -1.79 11.87 -19.35
N ALA A 31 -2.82 12.48 -18.73
CA ALA A 31 -4.21 12.18 -19.01
C ALA A 31 -4.54 12.48 -20.47
N LYS A 32 -5.20 11.54 -21.16
CA LYS A 32 -5.63 11.73 -22.54
C LYS A 32 -6.99 12.45 -22.59
N PRO A 33 -7.17 13.37 -23.55
CA PRO A 33 -8.38 14.17 -23.64
C PRO A 33 -9.58 13.33 -24.06
N ALA A 34 -10.79 13.86 -23.87
CA ALA A 34 -12.03 13.19 -24.26
C ALA A 34 -12.13 12.91 -25.77
N SER A 35 -11.35 13.61 -26.59
CA SER A 35 -11.22 13.42 -28.04
C SER A 35 -10.25 12.29 -28.45
N ALA A 36 -9.65 11.57 -27.50
CA ALA A 36 -8.75 10.45 -27.81
C ALA A 36 -9.47 9.37 -28.65
N PRO A 37 -8.74 8.61 -29.50
CA PRO A 37 -9.34 7.61 -30.38
C PRO A 37 -10.27 6.62 -29.66
N PRO A 38 -11.34 6.12 -30.31
CA PRO A 38 -12.35 5.28 -29.65
C PRO A 38 -11.81 3.98 -29.05
N GLY A 39 -10.77 3.38 -29.63
CA GLY A 39 -10.13 2.15 -29.13
C GLY A 39 -9.05 2.39 -28.07
N GLU A 40 -8.84 3.63 -27.64
CA GLU A 40 -7.93 4.00 -26.57
C GLU A 40 -8.68 4.43 -25.30
N PHE A 41 -8.02 4.25 -24.16
CA PHE A 41 -8.51 4.75 -22.88
C PHE A 41 -8.34 6.28 -22.77
N SER A 42 -9.36 6.99 -22.28
CA SER A 42 -9.26 8.42 -21.94
C SER A 42 -9.65 8.66 -20.50
N ALA A 43 -8.72 9.22 -19.72
CA ALA A 43 -8.99 9.63 -18.34
C ALA A 43 -10.06 10.72 -18.25
N GLU A 44 -10.17 11.65 -19.19
CA GLU A 44 -11.24 12.66 -19.17
C GLU A 44 -12.63 12.04 -19.36
N ARG A 45 -12.78 11.07 -20.27
CA ARG A 45 -14.06 10.34 -20.42
C ARG A 45 -14.38 9.51 -19.19
N ALA A 46 -13.38 8.80 -18.67
CA ALA A 46 -13.52 7.98 -17.46
C ALA A 46 -13.93 8.84 -16.26
N PHE A 47 -13.27 9.98 -16.05
CA PHE A 47 -13.59 10.91 -14.96
C PHE A 47 -14.99 11.49 -15.10
N ALA A 48 -15.42 11.92 -16.29
CA ALA A 48 -16.77 12.41 -16.51
C ALA A 48 -17.85 11.33 -16.29
N VAL A 49 -17.51 10.04 -16.45
CA VAL A 49 -18.39 8.93 -16.02
C VAL A 49 -18.40 8.82 -14.50
N LEU A 50 -17.23 8.89 -13.85
CA LEU A 50 -17.11 8.81 -12.40
C LEU A 50 -17.86 9.94 -11.69
N GLU A 51 -17.80 11.18 -12.19
CA GLU A 51 -18.56 12.32 -11.67
C GLU A 51 -20.06 12.05 -11.68
N ARG A 52 -20.57 11.28 -12.66
CA ARG A 52 -21.97 10.87 -12.71
C ARG A 52 -22.25 9.73 -11.74
N VAL A 53 -21.37 8.74 -11.66
CA VAL A 53 -21.51 7.60 -10.74
C VAL A 53 -21.53 8.08 -9.29
N LEU A 54 -20.62 8.98 -8.91
CA LEU A 54 -20.46 9.57 -7.58
C LEU A 54 -21.07 10.99 -7.48
N ALA A 55 -22.22 11.23 -8.14
CA ALA A 55 -22.80 12.57 -8.25
C ALA A 55 -23.01 13.29 -6.91
N GLU A 56 -23.35 12.55 -5.84
CA GLU A 56 -23.58 13.12 -4.51
C GLU A 56 -22.30 13.45 -3.75
N ARG A 57 -21.13 12.91 -4.18
CA ARG A 57 -19.85 13.05 -3.48
C ARG A 57 -19.92 12.63 -2.00
N THR A 58 -20.74 11.62 -1.69
CA THR A 58 -20.92 11.07 -0.34
C THR A 58 -20.38 9.65 -0.25
N PRO A 59 -19.97 9.20 0.95
CA PRO A 59 -19.70 7.79 1.22
C PRO A 59 -20.87 6.89 0.81
N HIS A 60 -20.55 5.70 0.34
CA HIS A 60 -21.49 4.70 -0.15
C HIS A 60 -21.14 3.28 0.35
N PRO A 61 -21.09 3.06 1.68
CA PRO A 61 -20.79 1.76 2.25
C PRO A 61 -21.85 0.71 1.94
N MET A 62 -21.45 -0.56 2.04
CA MET A 62 -22.30 -1.73 1.82
C MET A 62 -23.65 -1.62 2.54
N GLY A 63 -24.74 -1.82 1.80
CA GLY A 63 -26.12 -1.74 2.27
C GLY A 63 -26.73 -0.35 2.34
N SER A 64 -25.96 0.71 2.09
CA SER A 64 -26.47 2.08 2.15
C SER A 64 -27.33 2.43 0.94
N ALA A 65 -28.24 3.40 1.11
CA ALA A 65 -29.00 3.95 -0.01
C ALA A 65 -28.11 4.64 -1.06
N ALA A 66 -26.96 5.18 -0.64
CA ALA A 66 -25.98 5.79 -1.54
C ALA A 66 -25.32 4.74 -2.44
N GLN A 67 -24.94 3.60 -1.88
CA GLN A 67 -24.40 2.47 -2.64
C GLN A 67 -25.38 2.00 -3.71
N ARG A 68 -26.68 1.87 -3.39
CA ARG A 68 -27.67 1.46 -4.38
C ARG A 68 -27.73 2.40 -5.59
N ARG A 69 -27.60 3.72 -5.38
CA ARG A 69 -27.56 4.70 -6.47
C ARG A 69 -26.29 4.55 -7.32
N VAL A 70 -25.15 4.24 -6.69
CA VAL A 70 -23.90 3.93 -7.40
C VAL A 70 -24.09 2.70 -8.29
N LEU A 71 -24.63 1.61 -7.75
CA LEU A 71 -24.96 0.39 -8.50
C LEU A 71 -25.85 0.69 -9.70
N GLU A 72 -26.98 1.38 -9.49
CA GLU A 72 -27.94 1.70 -10.56
C GLU A 72 -27.29 2.50 -11.71
N ARG A 73 -26.35 3.40 -11.39
CA ARG A 73 -25.64 4.20 -12.39
C ARG A 73 -24.57 3.40 -13.14
N ILE A 74 -23.89 2.48 -12.46
CA ILE A 74 -22.97 1.53 -13.11
C ILE A 74 -23.74 0.64 -14.09
N GLU A 75 -24.87 0.06 -13.66
CA GLU A 75 -25.74 -0.75 -14.52
C GLU A 75 -26.24 0.04 -15.73
N ALA A 76 -26.79 1.25 -15.50
CA ALA A 76 -27.27 2.12 -16.57
C ALA A 76 -26.15 2.43 -17.58
N ARG A 77 -24.93 2.73 -17.10
CA ARG A 77 -23.81 3.04 -17.98
C ARG A 77 -23.36 1.83 -18.80
N LEU A 78 -23.33 0.63 -18.22
CA LEU A 78 -23.00 -0.59 -18.95
C LEU A 78 -24.05 -0.93 -20.00
N ALA A 79 -25.34 -0.75 -19.67
CA ALA A 79 -26.44 -0.94 -20.62
C ALA A 79 -26.37 0.04 -21.79
N GLU A 80 -26.05 1.33 -21.55
CA GLU A 80 -25.79 2.32 -22.61
C GLU A 80 -24.66 1.89 -23.56
N LEU A 81 -23.67 1.17 -23.04
CA LEU A 81 -22.53 0.65 -23.81
C LEU A 81 -22.83 -0.69 -24.50
N GLY A 82 -24.05 -1.22 -24.34
CA GLY A 82 -24.49 -2.48 -24.96
C GLY A 82 -23.94 -3.74 -24.27
N TRP A 83 -23.58 -3.66 -23.00
CA TRP A 83 -23.20 -4.82 -22.19
C TRP A 83 -24.44 -5.46 -21.54
N SER A 84 -24.46 -6.79 -21.47
CA SER A 84 -25.48 -7.53 -20.73
C SER A 84 -25.11 -7.53 -19.25
N VAL A 85 -25.96 -6.97 -18.41
CA VAL A 85 -25.70 -6.80 -16.96
C VAL A 85 -26.58 -7.76 -16.16
N ARG A 86 -25.99 -8.35 -15.12
CA ARG A 86 -26.68 -9.17 -14.12
C ARG A 86 -26.14 -8.87 -12.73
N VAL A 87 -27.04 -8.65 -11.78
CA VAL A 87 -26.67 -8.49 -10.37
C VAL A 87 -26.75 -9.85 -9.67
N GLN A 88 -25.65 -10.30 -9.08
CA GLN A 88 -25.61 -11.43 -8.17
C GLN A 88 -25.99 -10.96 -6.77
N ARG A 89 -27.11 -11.48 -6.24
CA ARG A 89 -27.56 -11.22 -4.87
C ARG A 89 -27.38 -12.47 -4.03
N ALA A 90 -26.57 -12.40 -2.97
CA ALA A 90 -26.33 -13.57 -2.15
C ALA A 90 -25.98 -13.23 -0.69
N PRO A 91 -26.42 -14.05 0.29
CA PRO A 91 -25.81 -14.05 1.61
C PRO A 91 -24.39 -14.62 1.51
N VAL A 92 -23.45 -14.05 2.26
CA VAL A 92 -22.05 -14.47 2.27
C VAL A 92 -21.40 -14.17 3.61
N CYS A 93 -20.38 -14.97 3.95
CA CYS A 93 -19.51 -14.76 5.09
C CYS A 93 -18.06 -14.89 4.63
N SER A 94 -17.17 -14.06 5.19
CA SER A 94 -15.74 -14.15 4.95
C SER A 94 -14.97 -14.61 6.19
N ARG A 95 -13.73 -15.04 5.97
CA ARG A 95 -12.79 -15.44 7.04
C ARG A 95 -12.47 -14.35 8.06
N TYR A 96 -12.81 -13.08 7.78
CA TYR A 96 -12.57 -11.94 8.68
C TYR A 96 -13.67 -11.76 9.73
N GLY A 97 -14.63 -12.67 9.79
CA GLY A 97 -15.77 -12.59 10.70
C GLY A 97 -16.74 -11.49 10.33
N ALA A 98 -16.90 -11.29 9.02
CA ALA A 98 -17.93 -10.44 8.44
C ALA A 98 -18.90 -11.33 7.64
N CYS A 99 -20.20 -11.05 7.75
CA CYS A 99 -21.23 -11.63 6.92
C CYS A 99 -22.18 -10.55 6.44
N GLY A 100 -22.87 -10.78 5.32
CA GLY A 100 -23.82 -9.81 4.80
C GLY A 100 -24.51 -10.28 3.53
N PHE A 101 -25.24 -9.37 2.91
CA PHE A 101 -25.91 -9.58 1.63
C PHE A 101 -25.25 -8.70 0.58
N VAL A 102 -24.59 -9.32 -0.40
CA VAL A 102 -23.87 -8.61 -1.46
C VAL A 102 -24.74 -8.44 -2.71
N GLU A 103 -24.48 -7.38 -3.48
CA GLU A 103 -25.06 -7.10 -4.79
C GLU A 103 -23.97 -6.91 -5.87
N ASN A 104 -23.18 -7.95 -6.19
CA ASN A 104 -22.13 -7.85 -7.22
C ASN A 104 -22.74 -7.57 -8.60
N ILE A 105 -22.13 -6.67 -9.37
CA ILE A 105 -22.53 -6.37 -10.75
C ILE A 105 -21.64 -7.16 -11.71
N LEU A 106 -22.25 -8.03 -12.50
CA LEU A 106 -21.58 -8.82 -13.53
C LEU A 106 -21.99 -8.31 -14.89
N ALA A 107 -21.01 -8.01 -15.75
CA ALA A 107 -21.30 -7.59 -17.11
C ALA A 107 -20.46 -8.34 -18.15
N GLU A 108 -21.11 -8.79 -19.21
CA GLU A 108 -20.47 -9.48 -20.31
C GLU A 108 -21.08 -9.08 -21.66
N ARG A 109 -20.30 -9.22 -22.72
CA ARG A 109 -20.83 -9.20 -24.09
C ARG A 109 -21.10 -10.63 -24.55
N PRO A 110 -22.09 -10.86 -25.44
CA PRO A 110 -22.31 -12.19 -26.00
C PRO A 110 -21.03 -12.76 -26.63
N ALA A 111 -20.60 -13.92 -26.13
CA ALA A 111 -19.43 -14.63 -26.61
C ALA A 111 -19.67 -16.15 -26.51
N PRO A 112 -18.98 -16.97 -27.35
CA PRO A 112 -19.02 -18.42 -27.21
C PRO A 112 -18.58 -18.89 -25.81
N PRO A 113 -19.04 -20.07 -25.35
CA PRO A 113 -18.49 -20.69 -24.14
C PRO A 113 -16.96 -20.87 -24.23
N GLY A 114 -16.27 -20.70 -23.11
CA GLY A 114 -14.82 -20.87 -23.01
C GLY A 114 -14.16 -19.84 -22.09
N PRO A 115 -12.81 -19.80 -22.09
CA PRO A 115 -12.00 -19.01 -21.17
C PRO A 115 -12.20 -17.49 -21.35
N ARG A 116 -12.20 -16.76 -20.23
CA ARG A 116 -12.48 -15.31 -20.15
C ARG A 116 -11.40 -14.58 -19.37
N VAL A 117 -11.18 -13.31 -19.69
CA VAL A 117 -10.46 -12.39 -18.80
C VAL A 117 -11.50 -11.68 -17.92
N LEU A 118 -11.32 -11.74 -16.61
CA LEU A 118 -12.16 -11.03 -15.64
C LEU A 118 -11.47 -9.73 -15.24
N LEU A 119 -12.10 -8.58 -15.47
CA LEU A 119 -11.66 -7.30 -14.92
C LEU A 119 -12.52 -7.01 -13.68
N ALA A 120 -11.88 -6.70 -12.56
CA ALA A 120 -12.54 -6.47 -11.28
C ALA A 120 -12.14 -5.12 -10.66
N ALA A 121 -13.10 -4.51 -9.98
CA ALA A 121 -12.99 -3.32 -9.14
C ALA A 121 -14.10 -3.40 -8.09
N HIS A 122 -13.91 -2.91 -6.87
CA HIS A 122 -15.02 -2.85 -5.91
C HIS A 122 -15.78 -1.53 -6.05
N TYR A 123 -17.07 -1.53 -5.68
CA TYR A 123 -17.91 -0.34 -5.79
C TYR A 123 -18.51 0.14 -4.47
N ASP A 124 -18.25 -0.55 -3.36
CA ASP A 124 -18.51 -0.01 -2.02
C ASP A 124 -17.37 0.90 -1.57
N SER A 125 -17.67 1.84 -0.67
CA SER A 125 -16.65 2.67 -0.01
C SER A 125 -16.66 2.44 1.50
N VAL A 126 -15.58 2.81 2.18
CA VAL A 126 -15.67 3.03 3.63
C VAL A 126 -16.70 4.11 4.00
N PRO A 127 -17.29 4.08 5.22
CA PRO A 127 -18.22 5.12 5.67
C PRO A 127 -17.62 6.52 5.85
N ALA A 128 -16.30 6.67 5.99
CA ALA A 128 -15.65 7.97 6.17
C ALA A 128 -15.50 8.78 4.87
N GLY A 129 -15.39 8.11 3.72
CA GLY A 129 -14.89 8.72 2.49
C GLY A 129 -15.79 8.45 1.28
N PRO A 130 -15.89 9.38 0.32
CA PRO A 130 -16.61 9.16 -0.94
C PRO A 130 -16.04 8.05 -1.84
N GLY A 131 -14.79 7.61 -1.62
CA GLY A 131 -14.18 6.50 -2.36
C GLY A 131 -13.86 6.84 -3.82
N ALA A 132 -13.46 8.09 -4.11
CA ALA A 132 -13.22 8.51 -5.49
C ALA A 132 -11.99 7.84 -6.11
N SER A 133 -10.93 7.63 -5.32
CA SER A 133 -9.83 6.77 -5.71
C SER A 133 -10.07 5.33 -5.29
N ASP A 134 -10.62 5.07 -4.09
CA ASP A 134 -10.81 3.73 -3.54
C ASP A 134 -12.29 3.30 -3.48
N ASP A 135 -12.82 2.54 -4.45
CA ASP A 135 -12.19 2.19 -5.74
C ASP A 135 -12.93 2.83 -6.93
N GLY A 136 -13.35 4.09 -6.77
CA GLY A 136 -13.88 4.89 -7.86
C GLY A 136 -12.95 4.95 -9.09
N ILE A 137 -11.63 4.83 -8.89
CA ILE A 137 -10.66 4.77 -9.99
C ILE A 137 -10.81 3.48 -10.80
N GLY A 138 -10.99 2.33 -10.14
CA GLY A 138 -11.30 1.05 -10.77
C GLY A 138 -12.65 1.08 -11.47
N ILE A 139 -13.69 1.63 -10.83
CA ILE A 139 -15.01 1.76 -11.46
C ILE A 139 -14.90 2.56 -12.78
N ALA A 140 -14.27 3.73 -12.73
CA ALA A 140 -14.08 4.61 -13.89
C ALA A 140 -13.23 3.95 -14.97
N ALA A 141 -12.15 3.26 -14.56
CA ALA A 141 -11.27 2.54 -15.47
C ALA A 141 -12.03 1.44 -16.21
N LEU A 142 -12.75 0.57 -15.50
CA LEU A 142 -13.49 -0.54 -16.10
C LEU A 142 -14.61 -0.06 -17.02
N LEU A 143 -15.34 1.00 -16.68
CA LEU A 143 -16.41 1.54 -17.53
C LEU A 143 -15.88 2.16 -18.84
N GLU A 144 -14.74 2.86 -18.81
CA GLU A 144 -14.11 3.38 -20.02
C GLU A 144 -13.40 2.28 -20.83
N VAL A 145 -12.84 1.25 -20.16
CA VAL A 145 -12.37 0.02 -20.82
C VAL A 145 -13.53 -0.66 -21.55
N ALA A 146 -14.68 -0.85 -20.90
CA ALA A 146 -15.88 -1.44 -21.48
C ALA A 146 -16.31 -0.73 -22.77
N ARG A 147 -16.21 0.61 -22.80
CA ARG A 147 -16.44 1.43 -24.00
C ARG A 147 -15.36 1.19 -25.06
N ALA A 148 -14.08 1.22 -24.70
CA ALA A 148 -12.97 1.05 -25.62
C ALA A 148 -12.92 -0.34 -26.29
N LEU A 149 -13.34 -1.38 -25.57
CA LEU A 149 -13.49 -2.75 -26.08
C LEU A 149 -14.56 -2.90 -27.17
N GLY A 150 -15.42 -1.90 -27.38
CA GLY A 150 -16.26 -1.80 -28.58
C GLY A 150 -15.46 -1.63 -29.87
N HIS A 151 -14.21 -1.15 -29.78
CA HIS A 151 -13.35 -0.81 -30.91
C HIS A 151 -11.97 -1.48 -30.85
N ARG A 152 -11.65 -2.20 -29.77
CA ARG A 152 -10.36 -2.86 -29.56
C ARG A 152 -10.57 -4.38 -29.41
N PRO A 153 -9.99 -5.22 -30.29
CA PRO A 153 -10.11 -6.66 -30.17
C PRO A 153 -9.33 -7.20 -28.96
N THR A 154 -9.82 -8.29 -28.38
CA THR A 154 -9.18 -9.03 -27.29
C THR A 154 -8.93 -10.47 -27.71
N ARG A 155 -7.94 -11.13 -27.10
CA ARG A 155 -7.64 -12.55 -27.37
C ARG A 155 -8.70 -13.49 -26.79
N LEU A 156 -9.28 -13.11 -25.66
CA LEU A 156 -10.35 -13.80 -24.98
C LEU A 156 -11.53 -12.85 -24.74
N PRO A 157 -12.76 -13.37 -24.62
CA PRO A 157 -13.90 -12.61 -24.11
C PRO A 157 -13.57 -11.96 -22.76
N VAL A 158 -14.09 -10.76 -22.53
CA VAL A 158 -13.93 -10.01 -21.29
C VAL A 158 -15.23 -10.03 -20.49
N MET A 159 -15.11 -10.31 -19.21
CA MET A 159 -16.16 -10.16 -18.21
C MET A 159 -15.75 -9.05 -17.22
N LEU A 160 -16.70 -8.25 -16.79
CA LEU A 160 -16.50 -7.23 -15.76
C LEU A 160 -17.20 -7.67 -14.47
N LEU A 161 -16.53 -7.47 -13.35
CA LEU A 161 -17.06 -7.62 -12.00
C LEU A 161 -16.89 -6.28 -11.28
N PHE A 162 -18.01 -5.72 -10.82
CA PHE A 162 -17.98 -4.70 -9.78
C PHE A 162 -18.43 -5.37 -8.48
N SER A 163 -17.48 -5.66 -7.59
CA SER A 163 -17.71 -6.39 -6.35
C SER A 163 -18.26 -5.49 -5.25
N ASP A 164 -19.11 -6.07 -4.41
CA ASP A 164 -19.69 -5.41 -3.23
C ASP A 164 -19.00 -5.89 -1.94
N GLY A 165 -18.76 -4.99 -1.00
CA GLY A 165 -18.30 -5.34 0.35
C GLY A 165 -16.85 -5.78 0.40
N GLU A 166 -15.98 -5.21 -0.44
CA GLU A 166 -14.52 -5.38 -0.32
C GLU A 166 -14.06 -4.84 1.04
N GLU A 167 -14.46 -3.60 1.34
CA GLU A 167 -14.14 -2.86 2.57
C GLU A 167 -14.72 -3.53 3.81
N ALA A 168 -15.77 -4.32 3.59
CA ALA A 168 -16.46 -5.12 4.58
C ALA A 168 -15.81 -6.50 4.82
N GLY A 169 -14.66 -6.78 4.19
CA GLY A 169 -13.94 -8.03 4.30
C GLY A 169 -14.14 -8.97 3.11
N LEU A 170 -14.05 -8.44 1.90
CA LEU A 170 -14.00 -9.18 0.61
C LEU A 170 -15.25 -10.01 0.31
N LEU A 171 -16.41 -9.56 0.79
CA LEU A 171 -17.65 -10.34 0.75
C LEU A 171 -18.09 -10.64 -0.69
N GLY A 172 -17.97 -9.67 -1.59
CA GLY A 172 -18.35 -9.79 -2.99
C GLY A 172 -17.52 -10.82 -3.74
N ALA A 173 -16.20 -10.78 -3.60
CA ALA A 173 -15.33 -11.78 -4.20
C ALA A 173 -15.56 -13.20 -3.62
N GLU A 174 -15.79 -13.34 -2.31
CA GLU A 174 -16.13 -14.64 -1.70
C GLU A 174 -17.45 -15.19 -2.27
N ALA A 175 -18.45 -14.34 -2.48
CA ALA A 175 -19.72 -14.74 -3.10
C ALA A 175 -19.54 -15.13 -4.58
N PHE A 176 -18.74 -14.38 -5.34
CA PHE A 176 -18.45 -14.70 -6.74
C PHE A 176 -17.75 -16.06 -6.86
N VAL A 177 -16.69 -16.28 -6.08
CA VAL A 177 -15.93 -17.54 -6.09
C VAL A 177 -16.82 -18.74 -5.74
N ARG A 178 -17.76 -18.57 -4.81
CA ARG A 178 -18.68 -19.65 -4.41
C ARG A 178 -19.71 -19.98 -5.47
N ASP A 179 -20.38 -18.97 -6.03
CA ASP A 179 -21.61 -19.19 -6.82
C ASP A 179 -21.39 -19.10 -8.33
N GLU A 180 -20.50 -18.19 -8.76
CA GLU A 180 -20.29 -17.84 -10.16
C GLU A 180 -19.11 -18.58 -10.77
N LEU A 181 -17.96 -18.62 -10.08
CA LEU A 181 -16.75 -19.27 -10.59
C LEU A 181 -16.97 -20.72 -11.06
N PRO A 182 -17.77 -21.59 -10.40
CA PRO A 182 -18.02 -22.95 -10.90
C PRO A 182 -18.72 -23.03 -12.26
N ARG A 183 -19.33 -21.93 -12.73
CA ARG A 183 -20.04 -21.82 -14.01
C ARG A 183 -19.23 -21.06 -15.05
N GLN A 184 -18.02 -20.65 -14.70
CA GLN A 184 -17.20 -19.72 -15.46
C GLN A 184 -15.80 -20.33 -15.68
N GLU A 185 -15.24 -20.11 -16.86
CA GLU A 185 -13.83 -20.44 -17.11
C GLU A 185 -13.04 -19.13 -17.12
N ILE A 186 -12.42 -18.79 -15.99
CA ILE A 186 -11.62 -17.57 -15.87
C ILE A 186 -10.15 -17.89 -16.14
N ALA A 187 -9.64 -17.40 -17.28
CA ALA A 187 -8.25 -17.59 -17.67
C ALA A 187 -7.30 -16.72 -16.87
N ALA A 188 -7.71 -15.49 -16.54
CA ALA A 188 -6.96 -14.56 -15.72
C ALA A 188 -7.89 -13.47 -15.16
N LEU A 189 -7.57 -12.99 -13.96
CA LEU A 189 -8.17 -11.81 -13.34
C LEU A 189 -7.22 -10.60 -13.38
N VAL A 190 -7.76 -9.42 -13.67
CA VAL A 190 -7.10 -8.12 -13.48
C VAL A 190 -7.93 -7.35 -12.46
N ASN A 191 -7.39 -7.20 -11.25
CA ASN A 191 -7.99 -6.38 -10.20
C ASN A 191 -7.41 -4.97 -10.25
N VAL A 192 -8.26 -3.96 -10.13
CA VAL A 192 -7.86 -2.57 -9.92
C VAL A 192 -8.21 -2.20 -8.48
N GLU A 193 -7.32 -1.45 -7.83
CA GLU A 193 -7.39 -1.07 -6.42
C GLU A 193 -6.76 0.31 -6.21
N ALA A 194 -6.99 0.88 -5.02
CA ALA A 194 -6.24 2.04 -4.57
C ALA A 194 -5.83 1.94 -3.09
N ARG A 195 -4.71 2.58 -2.75
CA ARG A 195 -4.31 2.83 -1.37
C ARG A 195 -3.80 4.27 -1.19
N GLY A 196 -4.42 5.18 -1.92
CA GLY A 196 -4.01 6.57 -2.06
C GLY A 196 -4.73 7.22 -3.23
N THR A 197 -4.52 8.51 -3.45
CA THR A 197 -5.26 9.33 -4.45
C THR A 197 -4.44 9.66 -5.70
N SER A 198 -3.16 9.25 -5.73
CA SER A 198 -2.23 9.56 -6.82
C SER A 198 -1.11 8.52 -6.94
N GLY A 199 -0.16 8.75 -7.86
CA GLY A 199 0.97 7.86 -8.12
C GLY A 199 0.71 6.89 -9.28
N ALA A 200 1.71 6.09 -9.62
CA ALA A 200 1.64 5.12 -10.71
C ALA A 200 0.71 3.94 -10.36
N ALA A 201 0.10 3.33 -11.38
CA ALA A 201 -0.57 2.04 -11.26
C ALA A 201 0.51 0.94 -11.15
N LEU A 202 0.79 0.50 -9.92
CA LEU A 202 1.79 -0.51 -9.61
C LEU A 202 1.21 -1.89 -9.86
N LEU A 203 1.91 -2.75 -10.60
CA LEU A 203 1.67 -4.19 -10.50
C LEU A 203 2.34 -4.67 -9.22
N PHE A 204 1.57 -4.78 -8.15
CA PHE A 204 2.08 -5.06 -6.80
C PHE A 204 1.78 -6.47 -6.30
N GLU A 205 0.80 -7.15 -6.90
CA GLU A 205 0.44 -8.52 -6.54
C GLU A 205 0.19 -9.37 -7.81
N THR A 206 0.60 -10.63 -7.77
CA THR A 206 0.37 -11.62 -8.83
C THR A 206 0.06 -12.98 -8.23
N SER A 207 -0.69 -13.83 -8.92
CA SER A 207 -0.72 -15.28 -8.66
C SER A 207 0.55 -15.97 -9.16
N GLY A 208 1.11 -16.92 -8.42
CA GLY A 208 2.25 -17.74 -8.87
C GLY A 208 1.83 -19.03 -9.60
N PRO A 209 2.64 -19.55 -10.53
CA PRO A 209 3.77 -18.92 -11.25
C PRO A 209 3.32 -17.76 -12.16
N ASN A 210 4.14 -16.71 -12.22
CA ASN A 210 3.72 -15.37 -12.66
C ASN A 210 4.46 -14.83 -13.90
N ASP A 211 5.42 -15.55 -14.49
CA ASP A 211 6.21 -15.07 -15.64
C ASP A 211 5.37 -14.66 -16.85
N TRP A 212 4.31 -15.42 -17.16
CA TRP A 212 3.40 -15.16 -18.26
C TRP A 212 2.49 -13.94 -18.00
N LEU A 213 2.04 -13.76 -16.74
CA LEU A 213 1.26 -12.59 -16.30
C LEU A 213 2.10 -11.31 -16.38
N VAL A 214 3.32 -11.36 -15.84
CA VAL A 214 4.28 -10.25 -15.90
C VAL A 214 4.67 -9.97 -17.35
N GLY A 215 4.82 -11.01 -18.18
CA GLY A 215 5.06 -10.88 -19.61
C GLY A 215 3.91 -10.18 -20.34
N ALA A 216 2.65 -10.49 -20.00
CA ALA A 216 1.48 -9.80 -20.52
C ALA A 216 1.44 -8.34 -20.06
N PHE A 217 1.65 -8.07 -18.76
CA PHE A 217 1.72 -6.71 -18.22
C PHE A 217 2.81 -5.86 -18.89
N ALA A 218 4.00 -6.44 -19.12
CA ALA A 218 5.11 -5.76 -19.77
C ALA A 218 4.82 -5.37 -21.23
N ARG A 219 3.95 -6.10 -21.93
CA ARG A 219 3.48 -5.74 -23.29
C ARG A 219 2.29 -4.79 -23.27
N ALA A 220 1.42 -4.94 -22.27
CA ALA A 220 0.20 -4.17 -22.10
C ALA A 220 0.47 -2.71 -21.67
N SER A 221 1.41 -2.53 -20.74
CA SER A 221 1.68 -1.23 -20.12
C SER A 221 2.79 -0.48 -20.84
N GLY A 222 2.47 0.71 -21.38
CA GLY A 222 3.48 1.61 -21.96
C GLY A 222 4.38 2.28 -20.91
N ARG A 223 4.03 2.20 -19.63
CA ARG A 223 4.82 2.69 -18.49
C ARG A 223 4.75 1.71 -17.31
N PRO A 224 5.37 0.52 -17.38
CA PRO A 224 5.25 -0.48 -16.33
C PRO A 224 5.98 -0.02 -15.07
N VAL A 225 5.34 -0.11 -13.91
CA VAL A 225 6.01 0.11 -12.60
C VAL A 225 5.81 -1.13 -11.76
N THR A 226 6.85 -1.96 -11.67
CA THR A 226 6.75 -3.27 -11.01
C THR A 226 8.12 -3.88 -10.76
N SER A 227 8.20 -4.76 -9.77
CA SER A 227 9.33 -5.68 -9.61
C SER A 227 8.90 -6.91 -8.82
N SER A 228 9.67 -7.99 -8.88
CA SER A 228 9.41 -9.22 -8.14
C SER A 228 9.42 -8.99 -6.62
N LEU A 229 10.03 -7.91 -6.14
CA LEU A 229 9.95 -7.49 -4.73
C LEU A 229 8.51 -7.20 -4.31
N PHE A 230 7.69 -6.58 -5.15
CA PHE A 230 6.37 -6.08 -4.76
C PHE A 230 5.42 -7.22 -4.35
N PRO A 231 5.16 -8.24 -5.18
CA PRO A 231 4.31 -9.36 -4.78
C PRO A 231 4.91 -10.14 -3.62
N ALA A 232 6.24 -10.30 -3.57
CA ALA A 232 6.90 -11.02 -2.49
C ALA A 232 6.74 -10.31 -1.12
N VAL A 233 6.80 -8.98 -1.09
CA VAL A 233 6.53 -8.21 0.12
C VAL A 233 5.04 -8.26 0.46
N TYR A 234 4.17 -8.04 -0.52
CA TYR A 234 2.72 -8.00 -0.29
C TYR A 234 2.18 -9.32 0.28
N GLU A 235 2.63 -10.47 -0.21
CA GLU A 235 2.26 -11.81 0.32
C GLU A 235 2.60 -12.01 1.81
N ARG A 236 3.48 -11.18 2.38
CA ARG A 236 3.89 -11.24 3.78
C ARG A 236 3.20 -10.19 4.64
N LEU A 237 2.43 -9.28 4.04
CA LEU A 237 1.64 -8.30 4.75
C LEU A 237 0.29 -8.91 5.16
N PRO A 238 -0.31 -8.48 6.28
CA PRO A 238 -1.64 -8.91 6.71
C PRO A 238 -2.74 -8.15 5.95
N ASN A 239 -2.54 -7.94 4.66
CA ASN A 239 -3.42 -7.20 3.76
C ASN A 239 -3.94 -8.18 2.71
N ASP A 240 -5.18 -7.98 2.30
CA ASP A 240 -5.82 -8.74 1.25
C ASP A 240 -6.65 -7.78 0.40
N THR A 241 -6.99 -8.22 -0.81
CA THR A 241 -7.92 -7.57 -1.75
C THR A 241 -8.79 -8.66 -2.37
N ASP A 242 -9.70 -8.30 -3.25
CA ASP A 242 -10.46 -9.28 -4.01
C ASP A 242 -9.58 -10.34 -4.70
N LEU A 243 -8.43 -9.94 -5.29
CA LEU A 243 -7.51 -10.90 -5.91
C LEU A 243 -7.04 -11.99 -4.93
N SER A 244 -6.89 -11.68 -3.64
CA SER A 244 -6.53 -12.68 -2.62
C SER A 244 -7.55 -13.82 -2.54
N VAL A 245 -8.84 -13.53 -2.70
CA VAL A 245 -9.91 -14.55 -2.70
C VAL A 245 -9.79 -15.43 -3.95
N PHE A 246 -9.63 -14.82 -5.11
CA PHE A 246 -9.44 -15.52 -6.39
C PHE A 246 -8.19 -16.40 -6.41
N LYS A 247 -7.06 -15.91 -5.87
CA LYS A 247 -5.83 -16.68 -5.71
C LYS A 247 -6.04 -17.93 -4.86
N ARG A 248 -6.77 -17.83 -3.74
CA ARG A 248 -7.12 -19.00 -2.90
C ARG A 248 -7.97 -20.01 -3.65
N ALA A 249 -8.81 -19.55 -4.57
CA ALA A 249 -9.62 -20.40 -5.45
C ALA A 249 -8.86 -20.96 -6.67
N GLY A 250 -7.57 -20.65 -6.81
CA GLY A 250 -6.74 -21.13 -7.93
C GLY A 250 -6.90 -20.31 -9.23
N VAL A 251 -7.60 -19.18 -9.20
CA VAL A 251 -7.72 -18.28 -10.34
C VAL A 251 -6.45 -17.44 -10.45
N PRO A 252 -5.73 -17.49 -11.58
CA PRO A 252 -4.55 -16.67 -11.75
C PRO A 252 -4.94 -15.21 -12.01
N GLY A 253 -4.10 -14.27 -11.62
CA GLY A 253 -4.39 -12.86 -11.83
C GLY A 253 -3.31 -11.89 -11.37
N VAL A 254 -3.58 -10.62 -11.63
CA VAL A 254 -2.73 -9.47 -11.30
C VAL A 254 -3.55 -8.41 -10.58
N ASN A 255 -2.90 -7.68 -9.67
CA ASN A 255 -3.49 -6.57 -8.95
C ASN A 255 -2.74 -5.27 -9.25
N LEU A 256 -3.48 -4.22 -9.57
CA LEU A 256 -2.97 -2.90 -9.89
C LEU A 256 -3.42 -1.91 -8.82
N ALA A 257 -2.48 -1.24 -8.17
CA ALA A 257 -2.82 -0.19 -7.20
C ALA A 257 -1.91 1.03 -7.30
N ASN A 258 -2.49 2.20 -7.03
CA ASN A 258 -1.73 3.41 -6.72
C ASN A 258 -1.68 3.62 -5.21
N ILE A 259 -0.55 4.11 -4.68
CA ILE A 259 -0.32 4.25 -3.23
C ILE A 259 0.08 5.68 -2.82
N GLY A 260 0.28 6.58 -3.79
CA GLY A 260 0.67 7.96 -3.52
C GLY A 260 -0.49 8.77 -2.96
N GLY A 261 -0.20 9.70 -2.05
CA GLY A 261 -1.26 10.48 -1.39
C GLY A 261 -2.03 9.69 -0.34
N PHE A 262 -1.40 8.68 0.29
CA PHE A 262 -1.95 7.84 1.36
C PHE A 262 -2.62 8.61 2.51
N GLY A 263 -2.19 9.85 2.78
CA GLY A 263 -2.80 10.70 3.82
C GLY A 263 -4.32 10.88 3.66
N ARG A 264 -4.84 10.79 2.43
CA ARG A 264 -6.28 10.91 2.09
C ARG A 264 -7.01 9.56 2.02
N TYR A 265 -6.29 8.45 2.11
CA TYR A 265 -6.86 7.11 1.98
C TYR A 265 -7.80 6.78 3.15
N HIS A 266 -9.02 6.33 2.84
CA HIS A 266 -10.12 6.09 3.78
C HIS A 266 -10.44 7.34 4.61
N THR A 267 -10.52 8.51 3.98
CA THR A 267 -10.94 9.76 4.62
C THR A 267 -11.90 10.54 3.71
N PRO A 268 -12.57 11.59 4.21
CA PRO A 268 -13.42 12.45 3.37
C PRO A 268 -12.71 13.06 2.16
N LYS A 269 -11.37 13.13 2.17
CA LYS A 269 -10.53 13.66 1.08
C LYS A 269 -10.20 12.64 0.01
N ASP A 270 -10.65 11.40 0.14
CA ASP A 270 -10.73 10.48 -1.00
C ASP A 270 -11.95 10.85 -1.86
N ASP A 271 -11.87 12.02 -2.48
CA ASP A 271 -12.92 12.68 -3.25
C ASP A 271 -12.47 12.98 -4.69
N LEU A 272 -13.43 13.43 -5.51
CA LEU A 272 -13.19 13.72 -6.93
C LEU A 272 -12.19 14.88 -7.14
N ASP A 273 -12.02 15.78 -6.17
CA ASP A 273 -11.17 16.95 -6.31
C ASP A 273 -9.69 16.60 -6.10
N HIS A 274 -9.40 15.54 -5.34
CA HIS A 274 -8.04 15.05 -5.08
C HIS A 274 -7.63 13.86 -5.97
N LEU A 275 -8.54 13.31 -6.76
CA LEU A 275 -8.25 12.21 -7.69
C LEU A 275 -7.30 12.65 -8.82
N SER A 276 -6.19 11.93 -9.01
CA SER A 276 -5.24 12.19 -10.08
C SER A 276 -5.70 11.60 -11.43
N LEU A 277 -6.06 12.46 -12.39
CA LEU A 277 -6.37 12.03 -13.77
C LEU A 277 -5.22 11.28 -14.46
N ARG A 278 -3.97 11.61 -14.11
CA ARG A 278 -2.79 10.89 -14.62
C ARG A 278 -2.73 9.45 -14.10
N THR A 279 -3.14 9.25 -12.85
CA THR A 279 -3.23 7.94 -12.22
C THR A 279 -4.37 7.13 -12.84
N LEU A 280 -5.54 7.76 -13.04
CA LEU A 280 -6.67 7.13 -13.74
C LEU A 280 -6.29 6.71 -15.17
N GLN A 281 -5.56 7.57 -15.90
CA GLN A 281 -5.03 7.21 -17.22
C GLN A 281 -4.13 5.97 -17.16
N HIS A 282 -3.28 5.87 -16.15
CA HIS A 282 -2.34 4.77 -16.02
C HIS A 282 -3.04 3.43 -15.76
N HIS A 283 -3.98 3.43 -14.82
CA HIS A 283 -4.82 2.27 -14.52
C HIS A 283 -5.60 1.83 -15.75
N GLY A 284 -6.26 2.76 -16.42
CA GLY A 284 -7.04 2.48 -17.62
C GLY A 284 -6.22 1.93 -18.79
N ASP A 285 -5.05 2.53 -19.07
CA ASP A 285 -4.14 2.02 -20.11
C ASP A 285 -3.65 0.60 -19.77
N ALA A 286 -3.31 0.34 -18.50
CA ALA A 286 -2.85 -0.97 -18.04
C ALA A 286 -3.97 -2.04 -18.11
N ALA A 287 -5.17 -1.72 -17.61
CA ALA A 287 -6.32 -2.62 -17.63
C ALA A 287 -6.79 -2.93 -19.06
N LEU A 288 -6.90 -1.90 -19.93
CA LEU A 288 -7.23 -2.09 -21.35
C LEU A 288 -6.18 -2.93 -22.08
N GLY A 289 -4.91 -2.66 -21.81
CA GLY A 289 -3.79 -3.41 -22.39
C GLY A 289 -3.81 -4.88 -21.96
N LEU A 290 -4.01 -5.15 -20.67
CA LEU A 290 -4.09 -6.50 -20.12
C LEU A 290 -5.30 -7.27 -20.67
N ALA A 291 -6.47 -6.63 -20.75
CA ALA A 291 -7.66 -7.21 -21.37
C ALA A 291 -7.41 -7.66 -22.82
N ALA A 292 -6.59 -6.90 -23.56
CA ALA A 292 -6.21 -7.25 -24.93
C ALA A 292 -5.10 -8.33 -25.03
N GLU A 293 -4.15 -8.33 -24.10
CA GLU A 293 -2.96 -9.19 -24.14
C GLU A 293 -3.10 -10.54 -23.44
N LEU A 294 -3.93 -10.63 -22.40
CA LEU A 294 -4.08 -11.85 -21.61
C LEU A 294 -4.73 -12.96 -22.42
N GLY A 295 -4.24 -14.17 -22.22
CA GLY A 295 -4.74 -15.40 -22.80
C GLY A 295 -4.75 -16.51 -21.74
N PRO A 296 -5.00 -17.76 -22.14
CA PRO A 296 -4.90 -18.90 -21.24
C PRO A 296 -3.51 -19.01 -20.62
N ARG A 297 -3.45 -19.52 -19.41
CA ARG A 297 -2.19 -19.75 -18.69
C ARG A 297 -1.26 -20.66 -19.51
N SER A 298 0.01 -20.27 -19.60
CA SER A 298 1.04 -21.08 -20.27
C SER A 298 1.35 -22.35 -19.49
N SER A 299 1.54 -23.48 -20.18
CA SER A 299 1.86 -24.78 -19.56
C SER A 299 3.25 -24.82 -18.94
N ASP A 300 4.17 -23.98 -19.40
CA ASP A 300 5.56 -23.85 -18.95
C ASP A 300 5.76 -22.69 -17.95
N ALA A 301 4.66 -22.11 -17.44
CA ALA A 301 4.68 -20.98 -16.52
C ALA A 301 5.54 -21.27 -15.28
N GLN A 302 6.43 -20.32 -14.96
CA GLN A 302 7.40 -20.42 -13.87
C GLN A 302 7.43 -19.14 -13.03
N PRO A 303 7.90 -19.19 -11.77
CA PRO A 303 8.18 -17.98 -11.01
C PRO A 303 9.23 -17.12 -11.73
N ALA A 304 9.00 -15.82 -11.82
CA ALA A 304 9.93 -14.88 -12.46
C ALA A 304 10.68 -13.99 -11.46
N LEU A 305 11.95 -13.76 -11.74
CA LEU A 305 12.70 -12.59 -11.27
C LEU A 305 12.48 -11.46 -12.27
N PHE A 306 11.99 -10.30 -11.84
CA PHE A 306 11.69 -9.20 -12.75
C PHE A 306 11.76 -7.83 -12.10
N PHE A 307 11.99 -6.79 -12.91
CA PHE A 307 11.95 -5.40 -12.50
C PHE A 307 11.78 -4.50 -13.73
N ASP A 308 11.09 -3.37 -13.58
CA ASP A 308 11.04 -2.36 -14.63
C ASP A 308 12.33 -1.55 -14.73
N VAL A 309 12.68 -1.15 -15.95
CA VAL A 309 13.81 -0.27 -16.25
C VAL A 309 13.25 1.10 -16.61
N LEU A 310 13.28 2.02 -15.63
CA LEU A 310 12.82 3.41 -15.78
C LEU A 310 11.38 3.55 -16.30
N GLY A 311 10.52 2.56 -16.05
CA GLY A 311 9.17 2.55 -16.62
C GLY A 311 9.12 2.49 -18.16
N LEU A 312 10.19 2.02 -18.82
CA LEU A 312 10.25 1.85 -20.28
C LEU A 312 10.01 0.41 -20.73
N GLY A 313 10.12 -0.55 -19.81
CA GLY A 313 9.98 -1.97 -20.07
C GLY A 313 10.36 -2.79 -18.85
N VAL A 314 10.14 -4.11 -18.90
CA VAL A 314 10.41 -5.03 -17.79
C VAL A 314 11.47 -6.04 -18.19
N VAL A 315 12.54 -6.13 -17.40
CA VAL A 315 13.53 -7.22 -17.49
C VAL A 315 12.96 -8.42 -16.74
N ARG A 316 13.03 -9.60 -17.36
CA ARG A 316 12.41 -10.84 -16.85
C ARG A 316 13.38 -12.01 -17.02
N ALA A 317 13.48 -12.87 -16.02
CA ALA A 317 14.15 -14.16 -16.11
C ALA A 317 13.45 -15.18 -15.20
N PRO A 318 13.56 -16.50 -15.45
CA PRO A 318 13.10 -17.51 -14.50
C PRO A 318 13.80 -17.30 -13.15
N LEU A 319 13.06 -17.37 -12.04
CA LEU A 319 13.63 -17.17 -10.70
C LEU A 319 14.75 -18.17 -10.40
N SER A 320 14.62 -19.40 -10.91
CA SER A 320 15.65 -20.45 -10.83
C SER A 320 17.00 -20.05 -11.46
N SER A 321 17.01 -19.10 -12.39
CA SER A 321 18.25 -18.60 -13.00
C SER A 321 19.05 -17.67 -12.08
N ALA A 322 18.43 -17.13 -11.02
CA ALA A 322 19.07 -16.16 -10.13
C ALA A 322 20.37 -16.69 -9.52
N VAL A 323 20.42 -17.97 -9.12
CA VAL A 323 21.63 -18.60 -8.57
C VAL A 323 22.79 -18.58 -9.57
N TRP A 324 22.51 -18.84 -10.85
CA TRP A 324 23.52 -18.86 -11.91
C TRP A 324 23.97 -17.45 -12.27
N LEU A 325 23.06 -16.48 -12.24
CA LEU A 325 23.41 -15.07 -12.43
C LEU A 325 24.32 -14.57 -11.29
N HIS A 326 24.02 -14.91 -10.04
CA HIS A 326 24.87 -14.61 -8.89
C HIS A 326 26.22 -15.33 -8.96
N ALA A 327 26.26 -16.60 -9.37
CA ALA A 327 27.51 -17.33 -9.56
C ALA A 327 28.37 -16.68 -10.67
N GLY A 328 27.77 -16.32 -11.80
CA GLY A 328 28.45 -15.60 -12.88
C GLY A 328 29.00 -14.24 -12.43
N ALA A 329 28.19 -13.45 -11.71
CA ALA A 329 28.62 -12.19 -11.10
C ALA A 329 29.80 -12.39 -10.13
N THR A 330 29.75 -13.47 -9.32
CA THR A 330 30.83 -13.85 -8.41
C THR A 330 32.13 -14.10 -9.16
N VAL A 331 32.10 -14.90 -10.23
CA VAL A 331 33.29 -15.19 -11.04
C VAL A 331 33.88 -13.91 -11.64
N LEU A 332 33.04 -13.07 -12.27
CA LEU A 332 33.48 -11.78 -12.83
C LEU A 332 34.10 -10.88 -11.76
N TRP A 333 33.49 -10.84 -10.57
CA TRP A 333 33.99 -10.06 -9.45
C TRP A 333 35.34 -10.57 -8.93
N LEU A 334 35.52 -11.89 -8.80
CA LEU A 334 36.79 -12.49 -8.39
C LEU A 334 37.92 -12.20 -9.39
N VAL A 335 37.63 -12.19 -10.70
CA VAL A 335 38.59 -11.79 -11.73
C VAL A 335 38.96 -10.31 -11.57
N ALA A 336 37.97 -9.42 -11.37
CA ALA A 336 38.21 -8.00 -11.13
C ALA A 336 39.07 -7.75 -9.87
N LEU A 337 38.78 -8.45 -8.77
CA LEU A 337 39.59 -8.43 -7.55
C LEU A 337 41.03 -8.90 -7.81
N GLY A 338 41.20 -10.02 -8.49
CA GLY A 338 42.52 -10.56 -8.83
C GLY A 338 43.37 -9.60 -9.66
N LEU A 339 42.75 -8.92 -10.64
CA LEU A 339 43.41 -7.88 -11.43
C LEU A 339 43.79 -6.66 -10.59
N ALA A 340 42.93 -6.24 -9.66
CA ALA A 340 43.20 -5.12 -8.76
C ALA A 340 44.38 -5.42 -7.83
N PHE A 341 44.43 -6.61 -7.21
CA PHE A 341 45.55 -7.03 -6.36
C PHE A 341 46.85 -7.15 -7.14
N ARG A 342 46.81 -7.70 -8.37
CA ARG A 342 47.97 -7.74 -9.28
C ARG A 342 48.50 -6.34 -9.65
N ARG A 343 47.67 -5.30 -9.55
CA ARG A 343 48.03 -3.91 -9.85
C ARG A 343 48.24 -3.02 -8.62
N GLY A 344 48.39 -3.61 -7.44
CA GLY A 344 48.86 -2.90 -6.26
C GLY A 344 47.80 -2.54 -5.22
N ALA A 345 46.57 -3.08 -5.32
CA ALA A 345 45.65 -3.06 -4.18
C ALA A 345 46.27 -3.82 -3.00
N ARG A 346 46.13 -3.29 -1.78
CA ARG A 346 46.74 -3.89 -0.58
C ARG A 346 45.73 -4.71 0.22
N ALA A 347 46.01 -6.00 0.43
CA ALA A 347 45.13 -6.92 1.16
C ALA A 347 44.74 -6.42 2.55
N THR A 348 45.70 -5.85 3.30
CA THR A 348 45.44 -5.31 4.65
C THR A 348 44.46 -4.13 4.63
N ARG A 349 44.55 -3.24 3.63
CA ARG A 349 43.62 -2.12 3.47
C ARG A 349 42.24 -2.59 3.00
N PHE A 350 42.20 -3.61 2.14
CA PHE A 350 40.96 -4.25 1.72
C PHE A 350 40.23 -4.88 2.91
N LEU A 351 40.90 -5.70 3.72
CA LEU A 351 40.30 -6.36 4.88
C LEU A 351 39.77 -5.35 5.91
N LYS A 352 40.53 -4.28 6.19
CA LYS A 352 40.05 -3.18 7.05
C LYS A 352 38.79 -2.52 6.48
N SER A 353 38.78 -2.24 5.17
CA SER A 353 37.63 -1.64 4.49
C SER A 353 36.42 -2.58 4.47
N PHE A 354 36.65 -3.89 4.32
CA PHE A 354 35.61 -4.92 4.31
C PHE A 354 34.93 -5.04 5.68
N GLY A 355 35.69 -4.99 6.78
CA GLY A 355 35.11 -4.93 8.13
C GLY A 355 34.40 -3.61 8.45
N LEU A 356 34.85 -2.50 7.85
CA LEU A 356 34.28 -1.17 8.08
C LEU A 356 32.88 -1.01 7.47
N TRP A 357 32.60 -1.61 6.31
CA TRP A 357 31.31 -1.45 5.64
C TRP A 357 30.11 -1.98 6.44
N PRO A 358 30.11 -3.22 6.95
CA PRO A 358 29.05 -3.71 7.82
C PRO A 358 28.89 -2.87 9.10
N LEU A 359 29.99 -2.35 9.65
CA LEU A 359 29.94 -1.46 10.81
C LEU A 359 29.22 -0.15 10.48
N ILE A 360 29.53 0.48 9.33
CA ILE A 360 28.85 1.70 8.87
C ILE A 360 27.35 1.43 8.72
N ILE A 361 26.95 0.31 8.12
CA ILE A 361 25.53 -0.07 7.98
C ILE A 361 24.87 -0.24 9.35
N GLY A 362 25.53 -0.95 10.27
CA GLY A 362 25.02 -1.15 11.62
C GLY A 362 24.81 0.16 12.36
N VAL A 363 25.80 1.07 12.30
CA VAL A 363 25.70 2.41 12.89
C VAL A 363 24.60 3.24 12.24
N LEU A 364 24.50 3.24 10.91
CA LEU A 364 23.44 3.96 10.18
C LEU A 364 22.05 3.45 10.55
N THR A 365 21.90 2.14 10.67
CA THR A 365 20.64 1.51 11.07
C THR A 365 20.28 1.93 12.49
N LEU A 366 21.22 1.84 13.44
CA LEU A 366 21.01 2.25 14.83
C LEU A 366 20.69 3.75 14.95
N LEU A 367 21.40 4.63 14.22
CA LEU A 367 21.12 6.06 14.22
C LEU A 367 19.77 6.38 13.58
N GLY A 368 19.38 5.68 12.52
CA GLY A 368 18.07 5.82 11.90
C GLY A 368 16.95 5.48 12.89
N TYR A 369 17.06 4.34 13.59
CA TYR A 369 16.14 3.97 14.66
C TYR A 369 16.15 4.97 15.83
N GLY A 370 17.33 5.39 16.28
CA GLY A 370 17.49 6.35 17.38
C GLY A 370 16.89 7.72 17.06
N LEU A 371 17.10 8.23 15.84
CA LEU A 371 16.51 9.47 15.35
C LEU A 371 14.99 9.34 15.27
N GLY A 372 14.47 8.25 14.68
CA GLY A 372 13.04 7.97 14.63
C GLY A 372 12.41 7.95 16.02
N ALA A 373 13.00 7.19 16.95
CA ALA A 373 12.53 7.11 18.33
C ALA A 373 12.57 8.46 19.06
N SER A 374 13.63 9.26 18.86
CA SER A 374 13.76 10.58 19.48
C SER A 374 12.74 11.57 18.93
N LEU A 375 12.50 11.57 17.61
CA LEU A 375 11.48 12.40 16.99
C LEU A 375 10.06 11.97 17.38
N SER A 376 9.80 10.67 17.50
CA SER A 376 8.53 10.17 18.06
C SER A 376 8.35 10.60 19.53
N ALA A 377 9.40 10.56 20.35
CA ALA A 377 9.34 10.93 21.76
C ALA A 377 9.01 12.42 21.98
N VAL A 378 9.41 13.31 21.07
CA VAL A 378 9.04 14.73 21.10
C VAL A 378 7.74 15.03 20.33
N GLY A 379 7.03 13.99 19.90
CA GLY A 379 5.76 14.11 19.18
C GLY A 379 5.89 14.47 17.69
N ALA A 380 7.11 14.69 17.17
CA ALA A 380 7.36 15.10 15.78
C ALA A 380 7.12 13.99 14.74
N LEU A 381 7.08 12.72 15.18
CA LEU A 381 6.65 11.56 14.40
C LEU A 381 5.46 10.87 15.07
N GLY A 382 4.51 11.67 15.57
CA GLY A 382 3.27 11.16 16.19
C GLY A 382 2.43 10.28 15.25
N SER A 383 2.64 10.42 13.93
CA SER A 383 2.10 9.56 12.89
C SER A 383 3.21 8.90 12.06
N GLY A 384 2.94 7.75 11.48
CA GLY A 384 3.85 7.12 10.50
C GLY A 384 4.03 7.95 9.21
N PHE A 385 3.14 8.91 8.96
CA PHE A 385 3.04 9.70 7.74
C PHE A 385 2.94 11.19 8.09
N PRO A 386 4.05 11.83 8.51
CA PRO A 386 4.02 13.26 8.83
C PRO A 386 3.79 14.09 7.57
N ALA A 387 3.14 15.24 7.71
CA ALA A 387 2.86 16.18 6.61
C ALA A 387 4.14 16.71 5.92
N HIS A 388 5.25 16.74 6.65
CA HIS A 388 6.54 17.25 6.19
C HIS A 388 7.68 16.25 6.44
N PRO A 389 7.78 15.16 5.64
CA PRO A 389 8.82 14.15 5.82
C PRO A 389 10.20 14.58 5.28
N GLN A 390 10.27 15.65 4.49
CA GLN A 390 11.50 16.09 3.80
C GLN A 390 12.67 16.40 4.75
N PRO A 391 12.46 17.12 5.88
CA PRO A 391 13.53 17.37 6.84
C PRO A 391 14.11 16.08 7.44
N PHE A 392 13.28 15.05 7.66
CA PHE A 392 13.76 13.75 8.14
C PHE A 392 14.68 13.08 7.10
N PHE A 393 14.26 13.04 5.83
CA PHE A 393 15.08 12.47 4.76
C PHE A 393 16.39 13.24 4.55
N LEU A 394 16.35 14.57 4.64
CA LEU A 394 17.54 15.41 4.56
C LEU A 394 18.49 15.16 5.74
N CYS A 395 17.95 15.02 6.94
CA CYS A 395 18.72 14.67 8.13
C CYS A 395 19.46 13.34 7.95
N LEU A 396 18.73 12.30 7.54
CA LEU A 396 19.30 10.97 7.33
C LEU A 396 20.37 11.00 6.24
N ALA A 397 20.10 11.62 5.09
CA ALA A 397 21.06 11.80 4.00
C ALA A 397 22.34 12.51 4.47
N ALA A 398 22.20 13.55 5.30
CA ALA A 398 23.34 14.29 5.83
C ALA A 398 24.16 13.48 6.85
N ILE A 399 23.51 12.68 7.71
CA ILE A 399 24.18 11.73 8.62
C ILE A 399 24.99 10.70 7.83
N ILE A 400 24.43 10.18 6.73
CA ILE A 400 25.09 9.21 5.84
C ILE A 400 26.39 9.81 5.28
N VAL A 401 26.31 11.01 4.71
CA VAL A 401 27.48 11.69 4.14
C VAL A 401 28.52 11.97 5.24
N ALA A 402 28.10 12.45 6.41
CA ALA A 402 28.98 12.72 7.53
C ALA A 402 29.71 11.46 8.01
N LEU A 403 29.01 10.34 8.18
CA LEU A 403 29.63 9.08 8.60
C LEU A 403 30.60 8.52 7.57
N CYS A 404 30.28 8.64 6.27
CA CYS A 404 31.21 8.25 5.21
C CYS A 404 32.48 9.09 5.26
N LEU A 405 32.36 10.41 5.43
CA LEU A 405 33.50 11.32 5.55
C LEU A 405 34.31 11.04 6.83
N LEU A 406 33.66 10.74 7.95
CA LEU A 406 34.30 10.37 9.22
C LEU A 406 35.06 9.06 9.09
N ALA A 407 34.45 8.03 8.52
CA ALA A 407 35.10 6.74 8.26
C ALA A 407 36.38 6.89 7.43
N LEU A 408 36.35 7.77 6.43
CA LEU A 408 37.51 8.14 5.61
C LEU A 408 38.61 8.91 6.37
N THR A 409 38.32 9.47 7.55
CA THR A 409 39.32 10.11 8.41
C THR A 409 39.91 9.17 9.46
N LEU A 410 39.12 8.19 9.92
CA LEU A 410 39.50 7.29 11.01
C LEU A 410 40.26 6.05 10.54
N VAL A 411 40.03 5.61 9.31
CA VAL A 411 40.64 4.39 8.79
C VAL A 411 41.55 4.72 7.61
N GLU A 412 42.84 4.36 7.73
CA GLU A 412 43.79 4.42 6.62
C GLU A 412 43.41 3.43 5.51
N THR A 413 42.58 3.89 4.58
CA THR A 413 42.11 3.13 3.43
C THR A 413 42.48 3.86 2.14
N GLY A 414 42.74 3.10 1.07
CA GLY A 414 42.78 3.66 -0.27
C GLY A 414 41.38 3.64 -0.87
N GLY A 415 41.05 4.60 -1.72
CA GLY A 415 39.75 4.63 -2.41
C GLY A 415 39.49 3.40 -3.27
N GLN A 416 40.55 2.74 -3.76
CA GLN A 416 40.48 1.47 -4.46
C GLN A 416 40.01 0.34 -3.57
N GLU A 417 40.69 0.13 -2.44
CA GLU A 417 40.33 -0.94 -1.52
C GLU A 417 38.98 -0.72 -0.87
N LEU A 418 38.59 0.54 -0.61
CA LEU A 418 37.28 0.88 -0.07
C LEU A 418 36.14 0.56 -1.06
N TRP A 419 36.32 0.90 -2.33
CA TRP A 419 35.36 0.58 -3.40
C TRP A 419 35.25 -0.94 -3.62
N LEU A 420 36.38 -1.64 -3.72
CA LEU A 420 36.40 -3.10 -3.86
C LEU A 420 35.74 -3.77 -2.64
N ALA A 421 36.06 -3.35 -1.42
CA ALA A 421 35.45 -3.92 -0.23
C ALA A 421 33.93 -3.69 -0.19
N GLY A 422 33.47 -2.48 -0.56
CA GLY A 422 32.06 -2.13 -0.56
C GLY A 422 31.25 -3.00 -1.49
N TRP A 423 31.67 -3.11 -2.75
CA TRP A 423 30.99 -3.96 -3.73
C TRP A 423 31.14 -5.46 -3.45
N THR A 424 32.19 -5.88 -2.73
CA THR A 424 32.28 -7.25 -2.22
C THR A 424 31.21 -7.51 -1.16
N CYS A 425 31.02 -6.59 -0.21
CA CYS A 425 29.93 -6.68 0.77
C CYS A 425 28.54 -6.67 0.09
N VAL A 426 28.35 -5.89 -0.99
CA VAL A 426 27.12 -5.92 -1.81
C VAL A 426 26.89 -7.29 -2.45
N GLY A 427 27.96 -7.93 -2.96
CA GLY A 427 27.88 -9.30 -3.46
C GLY A 427 27.42 -10.31 -2.41
N PHE A 428 27.97 -10.24 -1.20
CA PHE A 428 27.53 -11.05 -0.06
C PHE A 428 26.07 -10.76 0.33
N ALA A 429 25.68 -9.48 0.39
CA ALA A 429 24.29 -9.10 0.64
C ALA A 429 23.35 -9.63 -0.45
N GLY A 430 23.80 -9.67 -1.72
CA GLY A 430 23.06 -10.28 -2.81
C GLY A 430 22.85 -11.78 -2.64
N TRP A 431 23.88 -12.53 -2.22
CA TRP A 431 23.73 -13.95 -1.88
C TRP A 431 22.81 -14.16 -0.67
N GLY A 432 22.91 -13.30 0.36
CA GLY A 432 22.01 -13.33 1.51
C GLY A 432 20.56 -13.05 1.12
N ALA A 433 20.33 -12.04 0.26
CA ALA A 433 19.02 -11.75 -0.30
C ALA A 433 18.49 -12.93 -1.13
N LEU A 434 19.33 -13.56 -1.96
CA LEU A 434 18.94 -14.75 -2.71
C LEU A 434 18.50 -15.91 -1.79
N ALA A 435 19.12 -16.06 -0.62
CA ALA A 435 18.78 -17.12 0.33
C ALA A 435 17.50 -16.86 1.13
N VAL A 436 17.19 -15.59 1.42
CA VAL A 436 16.07 -15.20 2.31
C VAL A 436 14.84 -14.72 1.54
N LEU A 437 15.06 -13.94 0.48
CA LEU A 437 14.02 -13.34 -0.37
C LEU A 437 14.53 -13.27 -1.83
N PRO A 438 14.56 -14.40 -2.55
CA PRO A 438 15.09 -14.51 -3.91
C PRO A 438 14.62 -13.41 -4.87
N GLU A 439 13.37 -12.98 -4.72
CA GLU A 439 12.68 -12.00 -5.53
C GLU A 439 13.24 -10.58 -5.38
N ALA A 440 13.96 -10.30 -4.29
CA ALA A 440 14.65 -9.05 -4.02
C ALA A 440 16.13 -9.06 -4.44
N SER A 441 16.69 -10.22 -4.80
CA SER A 441 18.13 -10.39 -5.07
C SER A 441 18.65 -9.51 -6.21
N PHE A 442 17.80 -9.16 -7.19
CA PHE A 442 18.15 -8.28 -8.31
C PHE A 442 18.63 -6.89 -7.87
N LEU A 443 18.13 -6.40 -6.72
CA LEU A 443 18.51 -5.10 -6.15
C LEU A 443 20.00 -5.02 -5.79
N PHE A 444 20.65 -6.16 -5.57
CA PHE A 444 22.08 -6.27 -5.28
C PHE A 444 22.86 -6.83 -6.47
N LEU A 445 22.28 -7.82 -7.16
CA LEU A 445 22.89 -8.47 -8.31
C LEU A 445 23.23 -7.50 -9.43
N VAL A 446 22.26 -6.65 -9.84
CA VAL A 446 22.42 -5.79 -11.01
C VAL A 446 23.48 -4.69 -10.77
N PRO A 447 23.49 -3.98 -9.62
CA PRO A 447 24.59 -3.10 -9.27
C PRO A 447 25.94 -3.82 -9.15
N TRP A 448 25.95 -5.03 -8.59
CA TRP A 448 27.18 -5.79 -8.41
C TRP A 448 27.78 -6.27 -9.74
N LEU A 449 26.94 -6.68 -10.69
CA LEU A 449 27.36 -6.95 -12.07
C LEU A 449 27.97 -5.71 -12.73
N ALA A 450 27.33 -4.54 -12.56
CA ALA A 450 27.91 -3.28 -13.03
C ALA A 450 29.27 -3.00 -12.38
N ALA A 451 29.44 -3.30 -11.08
CA ALA A 451 30.71 -3.17 -10.38
C ALA A 451 31.76 -4.14 -10.92
N ALA A 452 31.41 -5.41 -11.15
CA ALA A 452 32.32 -6.39 -11.72
C ALA A 452 32.82 -5.96 -13.11
N LEU A 453 31.91 -5.54 -14.00
CA LEU A 453 32.26 -5.03 -15.33
C LEU A 453 33.11 -3.76 -15.25
N GLY A 454 32.75 -2.82 -14.37
CA GLY A 454 33.54 -1.60 -14.13
C GLY A 454 34.95 -1.91 -13.62
N GLY A 455 35.09 -2.89 -12.72
CA GLY A 455 36.36 -3.40 -12.22
C GLY A 455 37.22 -4.03 -13.31
N LEU A 456 36.62 -4.77 -14.24
CA LEU A 456 37.33 -5.35 -15.39
C LEU A 456 37.81 -4.28 -16.37
N VAL A 457 36.97 -3.29 -16.71
CA VAL A 457 37.30 -2.20 -17.65
C VAL A 457 38.40 -1.29 -17.07
N THR A 458 38.28 -0.92 -15.80
CA THR A 458 39.31 -0.16 -15.07
C THR A 458 40.56 -1.00 -14.79
N ARG A 459 40.46 -2.32 -15.00
CA ARG A 459 41.43 -3.34 -14.61
C ARG A 459 41.83 -3.22 -13.14
N GLY A 460 40.86 -2.87 -12.30
CA GLY A 460 40.98 -2.70 -10.87
C GLY A 460 41.52 -1.34 -10.43
N ASP A 461 41.95 -0.44 -11.31
CA ASP A 461 42.49 0.89 -10.96
C ASP A 461 41.38 1.97 -11.02
N PRO A 462 40.85 2.43 -9.88
CA PRO A 462 39.77 3.41 -9.86
C PRO A 462 40.21 4.79 -10.36
N ARG A 463 41.52 5.03 -10.52
CA ARG A 463 42.04 6.29 -11.08
C ARG A 463 41.93 6.32 -12.61
N ARG A 464 41.67 5.17 -13.26
CA ARG A 464 41.78 5.02 -14.72
C ARG A 464 40.51 5.23 -15.52
N LEU A 465 39.33 5.29 -14.94
CA LEU A 465 38.13 5.65 -15.70
C LEU A 465 37.14 6.39 -14.80
N GLY A 466 36.91 7.67 -15.11
CA GLY A 466 36.00 8.56 -14.38
C GLY A 466 34.61 7.97 -14.12
N LEU A 467 33.68 8.11 -15.07
CA LEU A 467 32.26 7.75 -14.89
C LEU A 467 32.01 6.24 -14.67
N VAL A 468 32.91 5.37 -15.13
CA VAL A 468 32.74 3.89 -15.03
C VAL A 468 32.71 3.41 -13.58
N VAL A 469 33.41 4.08 -12.68
CA VAL A 469 33.44 3.73 -11.24
C VAL A 469 32.16 4.17 -10.52
N LEU A 470 31.45 5.17 -11.05
CA LEU A 470 30.18 5.67 -10.53
C LEU A 470 28.97 4.87 -11.04
N LEU A 471 29.10 4.21 -12.20
CA LEU A 471 28.03 3.44 -12.84
C LEU A 471 27.33 2.45 -11.88
N PRO A 472 28.04 1.65 -11.05
CA PRO A 472 27.38 0.71 -10.15
C PRO A 472 26.52 1.40 -9.09
N ALA A 473 26.95 2.56 -8.58
CA ALA A 473 26.13 3.36 -7.66
C ALA A 473 24.94 4.02 -8.36
N VAL A 474 25.10 4.50 -9.60
CA VAL A 474 23.98 5.00 -10.40
C VAL A 474 22.94 3.89 -10.61
N VAL A 475 23.37 2.69 -11.01
CA VAL A 475 22.50 1.52 -11.17
C VAL A 475 21.82 1.15 -9.85
N ALA A 476 22.56 1.14 -8.72
CA ALA A 476 21.98 0.90 -7.41
C ALA A 476 20.93 1.95 -7.04
N LEU A 477 21.21 3.23 -7.24
CA LEU A 477 20.29 4.33 -6.94
C LEU A 477 19.01 4.25 -7.79
N LEU A 478 19.13 3.95 -9.08
CA LEU A 478 17.96 3.82 -9.98
C LEU A 478 17.05 2.63 -9.61
N LEU A 479 17.60 1.59 -8.95
CA LEU A 479 16.83 0.44 -8.48
C LEU A 479 16.27 0.63 -7.06
N TRP A 480 17.10 1.09 -6.11
CA TRP A 480 16.73 1.21 -4.71
C TRP A 480 15.90 2.44 -4.38
N LEU A 481 16.19 3.59 -4.99
CA LEU A 481 15.52 4.83 -4.62
C LEU A 481 14.00 4.76 -4.89
N PRO A 482 13.51 4.20 -6.00
CA PRO A 482 12.09 4.00 -6.21
C PRO A 482 11.46 3.07 -5.18
N VAL A 483 12.15 1.99 -4.79
CA VAL A 483 11.70 1.10 -3.70
C VAL A 483 11.58 1.87 -2.38
N LEU A 484 12.53 2.76 -2.07
CA LEU A 484 12.44 3.57 -0.85
C LEU A 484 11.28 4.55 -0.86
N LEU A 485 11.05 5.23 -1.98
CA LEU A 485 9.94 6.19 -2.11
C LEU A 485 8.59 5.47 -1.98
N LEU A 486 8.43 4.34 -2.67
CA LEU A 486 7.22 3.52 -2.56
C LEU A 486 7.07 2.88 -1.18
N ALA A 487 8.17 2.47 -0.53
CA ALA A 487 8.13 1.97 0.84
C ALA A 487 7.70 3.04 1.83
N HIS A 488 8.08 4.31 1.62
CA HIS A 488 7.57 5.42 2.41
C HIS A 488 6.07 5.60 2.23
N ASP A 489 5.57 5.58 1.00
CA ASP A 489 4.13 5.69 0.73
C ASP A 489 3.34 4.50 1.31
N ALA A 490 3.94 3.30 1.33
CA ALA A 490 3.28 2.08 1.82
C ALA A 490 3.34 1.90 3.36
N LEU A 491 4.45 2.27 3.99
CA LEU A 491 4.80 1.94 5.38
C LEU A 491 5.08 3.17 6.25
N GLY A 492 5.17 4.36 5.67
CA GLY A 492 5.55 5.58 6.37
C GLY A 492 7.03 5.61 6.73
N LEU A 493 7.40 6.32 7.79
CA LEU A 493 8.79 6.43 8.28
C LEU A 493 9.24 5.25 9.17
N THR A 494 8.52 4.12 9.13
CA THR A 494 8.73 2.96 10.03
C THR A 494 9.86 2.01 9.59
N ALA A 495 10.52 2.25 8.46
CA ALA A 495 11.53 1.36 7.89
C ALA A 495 12.96 1.97 7.76
N PRO A 496 13.59 2.46 8.84
CA PRO A 496 14.91 3.12 8.79
C PRO A 496 16.03 2.22 8.23
N ALA A 497 15.91 0.90 8.37
CA ALA A 497 16.86 -0.07 7.81
C ALA A 497 16.92 -0.06 6.27
N LEU A 498 15.79 0.18 5.58
CA LEU A 498 15.76 0.28 4.12
C LEU A 498 16.56 1.50 3.65
N PHE A 499 16.35 2.64 4.32
CA PHE A 499 17.10 3.86 4.03
C PHE A 499 18.61 3.68 4.27
N ALA A 500 18.99 2.97 5.34
CA ALA A 500 20.39 2.62 5.61
C ALA A 500 21.01 1.74 4.51
N ALA A 501 20.25 0.79 3.94
CA ALA A 501 20.73 -0.06 2.86
C ALA A 501 20.96 0.71 1.55
N CYS A 502 20.05 1.60 1.15
CA CYS A 502 20.25 2.44 -0.04
C CYS A 502 21.41 3.43 0.15
N ALA A 503 21.53 3.99 1.34
CA ALA A 503 22.62 4.87 1.73
C ALA A 503 23.98 4.20 1.60
N TRP A 504 24.06 2.95 2.05
CA TRP A 504 25.25 2.12 1.94
C TRP A 504 25.68 1.90 0.48
N LEU A 505 24.72 1.62 -0.40
CA LEU A 505 24.98 1.42 -1.83
C LEU A 505 25.47 2.69 -2.53
N ALA A 506 24.87 3.84 -2.20
CA ALA A 506 25.32 5.14 -2.69
C ALA A 506 26.75 5.44 -2.20
N ALA A 507 27.01 5.23 -0.91
CA ALA A 507 28.33 5.45 -0.31
C ALA A 507 29.42 4.58 -0.94
N GLY A 508 29.13 3.31 -1.25
CA GLY A 508 30.07 2.37 -1.87
C GLY A 508 30.64 2.83 -3.21
N GLY A 509 29.80 3.43 -4.07
CA GLY A 509 30.27 3.98 -5.34
C GLY A 509 30.82 5.41 -5.27
N LEU A 510 30.42 6.21 -4.27
CA LEU A 510 30.92 7.57 -4.07
C LEU A 510 32.27 7.62 -3.34
N ALA A 511 32.63 6.55 -2.64
CA ALA A 511 33.87 6.42 -1.87
C ALA A 511 35.15 6.88 -2.63
N PRO A 512 35.41 6.45 -3.88
CA PRO A 512 36.55 6.94 -4.65
C PRO A 512 36.56 8.46 -4.84
N ALA A 513 35.41 9.08 -5.11
CA ALA A 513 35.31 10.54 -5.26
C ALA A 513 35.64 11.26 -3.94
N LEU A 514 35.15 10.74 -2.81
CA LEU A 514 35.41 11.32 -1.50
C LEU A 514 36.88 11.20 -1.07
N THR A 515 37.58 10.14 -1.48
CA THR A 515 39.02 9.98 -1.18
C THR A 515 39.92 10.95 -1.94
N GLN A 516 39.46 11.51 -3.07
CA GLN A 516 40.22 12.51 -3.84
C GLN A 516 40.20 13.90 -3.21
N LEU A 517 39.30 14.12 -2.25
CA LEU A 517 39.25 15.36 -1.49
C LEU A 517 40.42 15.44 -0.51
N GLY A 518 41.11 16.57 -0.50
CA GLY A 518 42.13 16.88 0.50
C GLY A 518 41.54 16.98 1.92
N ALA A 519 42.39 16.99 2.94
CA ALA A 519 41.96 17.01 4.34
C ALA A 519 41.08 18.23 4.69
N ARG A 520 41.41 19.42 4.16
CA ARG A 520 40.62 20.65 4.38
C ARG A 520 39.18 20.55 3.86
N PRO A 521 38.93 20.29 2.56
CA PRO A 521 37.57 20.15 2.05
C PRO A 521 36.82 18.97 2.69
N ARG A 522 37.50 17.87 3.05
CA ARG A 522 36.88 16.76 3.78
C ARG A 522 36.36 17.17 5.15
N ARG A 523 37.17 17.87 5.96
CA ARG A 523 36.77 18.39 7.28
C ARG A 523 35.64 19.42 7.15
N PHE A 524 35.71 20.28 6.14
CA PHE A 524 34.64 21.24 5.86
C PHE A 524 33.32 20.52 5.54
N LEU A 525 33.32 19.56 4.61
CA LEU A 525 32.12 18.81 4.25
C LEU A 525 31.58 17.96 5.40
N LEU A 526 32.45 17.42 6.25
CA LEU A 526 32.05 16.69 7.46
C LEU A 526 31.29 17.63 8.41
N GLY A 527 31.88 18.79 8.71
CA GLY A 527 31.24 19.82 9.54
C GLY A 527 29.92 20.31 8.93
N PHE A 528 29.92 20.63 7.63
CA PHE A 528 28.73 21.05 6.90
C PHE A 528 27.62 20.00 6.94
N SER A 529 27.93 18.73 6.66
CA SER A 529 26.95 17.64 6.69
C SER A 529 26.41 17.40 8.10
N ALA A 530 27.26 17.48 9.12
CA ALA A 530 26.81 17.41 10.52
C ALA A 530 25.90 18.59 10.89
N SER A 531 26.20 19.81 10.44
CA SER A 531 25.34 20.98 10.63
C SER A 531 24.00 20.85 9.90
N VAL A 532 23.99 20.35 8.67
CA VAL A 532 22.75 20.08 7.92
C VAL A 532 21.91 19.01 8.61
N ALA A 533 22.54 17.94 9.10
CA ALA A 533 21.85 16.90 9.87
C ALA A 533 21.19 17.49 11.12
N LEU A 534 21.94 18.26 11.91
CA LEU A 534 21.43 18.91 13.12
C LEU A 534 20.29 19.88 12.81
N LEU A 535 20.48 20.78 11.84
CA LEU A 535 19.45 21.73 11.45
C LEU A 535 18.19 21.03 10.94
N SER A 536 18.35 19.98 10.13
CA SER A 536 17.22 19.21 9.60
C SER A 536 16.49 18.44 10.69
N ALA A 537 17.19 17.92 11.69
CA ALA A 537 16.57 17.30 12.87
C ALA A 537 15.78 18.33 13.70
N VAL A 538 16.33 19.53 13.89
CA VAL A 538 15.62 20.63 14.58
C VAL A 538 14.39 21.05 13.78
N VAL A 539 14.50 21.22 12.46
CA VAL A 539 13.35 21.52 11.59
C VAL A 539 12.33 20.40 11.69
N ALA A 540 12.73 19.13 11.55
CA ALA A 540 11.85 17.97 11.67
C ALA A 540 11.09 17.95 13.02
N ALA A 541 11.76 18.35 14.10
CA ALA A 541 11.16 18.40 15.44
C ALA A 541 10.15 19.55 15.63
N ASN A 542 10.15 20.57 14.77
CA ASN A 542 9.35 21.79 14.93
C ASN A 542 8.31 22.00 13.81
N VAL A 543 8.39 21.28 12.69
CA VAL A 543 7.36 21.34 11.66
C VAL A 543 6.09 20.61 12.10
N PRO A 544 4.89 21.09 11.71
CA PRO A 544 3.64 20.40 12.04
C PRO A 544 3.62 18.96 11.52
N VAL A 545 3.20 18.02 12.37
CA VAL A 545 3.03 16.61 11.99
C VAL A 545 1.84 16.40 11.08
N PHE A 546 0.80 17.22 11.25
CA PHE A 546 -0.44 17.18 10.48
C PHE A 546 -0.68 18.52 9.79
N SER A 547 -1.38 18.47 8.66
CA SER A 547 -1.83 19.64 7.92
C SER A 547 -3.21 19.37 7.32
N ALA A 548 -3.83 20.37 6.70
CA ALA A 548 -5.07 20.13 5.95
C ALA A 548 -4.85 19.12 4.80
N GLU A 549 -3.67 19.09 4.18
CA GLU A 549 -3.37 18.15 3.07
C GLU A 549 -2.93 16.76 3.54
N SER A 550 -2.47 16.65 4.78
CA SER A 550 -2.07 15.39 5.42
C SER A 550 -2.61 15.37 6.85
N PRO A 551 -3.93 15.17 7.00
CA PRO A 551 -4.61 15.35 8.27
C PRO A 551 -4.38 14.21 9.24
N GLN A 552 -4.57 14.51 10.53
CA GLN A 552 -4.67 13.51 11.56
C GLN A 552 -5.94 12.68 11.35
N ARG A 553 -5.81 11.35 11.38
CA ARG A 553 -6.96 10.45 11.42
C ARG A 553 -7.54 10.47 12.82
N LEU A 554 -8.72 11.06 12.94
CA LEU A 554 -9.41 11.28 14.20
C LEU A 554 -10.92 11.10 14.02
N SER A 555 -11.43 9.95 14.43
CA SER A 555 -12.86 9.62 14.37
C SER A 555 -13.53 9.82 15.73
N LEU A 556 -14.80 10.22 15.72
CA LEU A 556 -15.60 10.48 16.92
C LEU A 556 -16.80 9.53 16.95
N ALA A 557 -17.20 9.15 18.15
CA ALA A 557 -18.42 8.38 18.34
C ALA A 557 -19.27 8.87 19.50
N LEU A 558 -20.58 8.73 19.34
CA LEU A 558 -21.51 8.61 20.46
C LEU A 558 -21.86 7.14 20.66
N HIS A 559 -21.65 6.61 21.87
CA HIS A 559 -22.10 5.28 22.26
C HIS A 559 -23.18 5.36 23.33
N LEU A 560 -24.35 4.77 23.06
CA LEU A 560 -25.45 4.58 24.00
C LEU A 560 -25.53 3.10 24.41
N ASP A 561 -25.47 2.83 25.70
CA ASP A 561 -25.87 1.55 26.28
C ASP A 561 -27.38 1.61 26.57
N ALA A 562 -28.17 0.88 25.78
CA ALA A 562 -29.62 0.92 25.84
C ALA A 562 -30.20 0.21 27.08
N ASP A 563 -29.46 -0.69 27.71
CA ASP A 563 -29.91 -1.37 28.92
C ASP A 563 -29.80 -0.46 30.15
N THR A 564 -28.79 0.42 30.18
CA THR A 564 -28.53 1.34 31.29
C THR A 564 -28.95 2.78 31.03
N GLY A 565 -29.24 3.14 29.77
CA GLY A 565 -29.52 4.50 29.32
C GLY A 565 -28.30 5.43 29.35
N ARG A 566 -27.08 4.88 29.53
CA ARG A 566 -25.85 5.68 29.65
C ARG A 566 -25.26 5.97 28.26
N ALA A 567 -25.07 7.25 27.98
CA ALA A 567 -24.41 7.73 26.77
C ALA A 567 -22.98 8.23 27.07
N ARG A 568 -22.05 7.96 26.15
CA ARG A 568 -20.67 8.42 26.24
C ARG A 568 -20.11 8.83 24.88
N TYR A 569 -19.20 9.80 24.90
CA TYR A 569 -18.39 10.13 23.74
C TYR A 569 -17.12 9.30 23.70
N LEU A 570 -16.72 8.88 22.51
CA LEU A 570 -15.51 8.14 22.22
C LEU A 570 -14.71 8.90 21.15
N VAL A 571 -13.38 8.87 21.25
CA VAL A 571 -12.47 9.43 20.23
C VAL A 571 -11.48 8.36 19.84
N ASP A 572 -11.35 8.06 18.55
CA ASP A 572 -10.23 7.29 18.01
C ASP A 572 -9.19 8.27 17.46
N ALA A 573 -8.08 8.40 18.16
CA ALA A 573 -6.92 9.19 17.74
C ALA A 573 -5.68 8.29 17.61
N SER A 574 -5.84 7.10 17.06
CA SER A 574 -4.74 6.16 16.83
C SER A 574 -3.56 6.70 16.02
N SER A 575 -3.75 7.78 15.26
CA SER A 575 -2.71 8.40 14.44
C SER A 575 -1.91 9.51 15.13
N GLY A 576 -2.29 9.94 16.35
CA GLY A 576 -1.61 11.00 17.10
C GLY A 576 -2.41 11.49 18.32
N PRO A 577 -1.88 12.42 19.14
CA PRO A 577 -2.58 12.87 20.35
C PRO A 577 -3.92 13.56 20.05
N VAL A 578 -4.90 13.43 20.96
CA VAL A 578 -6.19 14.12 20.83
C VAL A 578 -5.99 15.65 20.93
N PRO A 579 -6.50 16.45 19.97
CA PRO A 579 -6.35 17.91 20.00
C PRO A 579 -6.94 18.53 21.27
N ARG A 580 -6.25 19.53 21.82
CA ARG A 580 -6.67 20.22 23.06
C ARG A 580 -8.10 20.79 22.96
N ALA A 581 -8.48 21.36 21.82
CA ALA A 581 -9.83 21.87 21.58
C ALA A 581 -10.90 20.79 21.76
N LEU A 582 -10.62 19.56 21.31
CA LEU A 582 -11.51 18.40 21.48
C LEU A 582 -11.56 17.93 22.93
N VAL A 583 -10.41 17.87 23.62
CA VAL A 583 -10.33 17.55 25.05
C VAL A 583 -11.19 18.51 25.87
N GLU A 584 -11.09 19.82 25.60
CA GLU A 584 -11.84 20.87 26.29
C GLU A 584 -13.34 20.81 25.94
N ALA A 585 -13.70 20.61 24.67
CA ALA A 585 -15.09 20.52 24.22
C ALA A 585 -15.83 19.29 24.77
N GLY A 586 -15.17 18.13 24.80
CA GLY A 586 -15.75 16.89 25.30
C GLY A 586 -15.59 16.67 26.79
N ARG A 587 -14.73 17.43 27.48
CA ARG A 587 -14.32 17.16 28.88
C ARG A 587 -13.82 15.72 29.06
N PHE A 588 -13.03 15.28 28.09
CA PHE A 588 -12.48 13.94 28.03
C PHE A 588 -11.51 13.69 29.18
N ALA A 589 -11.75 12.62 29.95
CA ALA A 589 -10.80 12.16 30.97
C ALA A 589 -9.84 11.13 30.37
N PRO A 590 -8.53 11.19 30.68
CA PRO A 590 -7.58 10.17 30.26
C PRO A 590 -7.95 8.84 30.92
N LYS A 591 -8.53 7.95 30.13
CA LYS A 591 -8.83 6.58 30.53
C LYS A 591 -8.49 5.70 29.33
N VAL A 592 -7.58 4.75 29.51
CA VAL A 592 -7.40 3.70 28.50
C VAL A 592 -8.65 2.83 28.55
N ILE A 593 -9.55 2.98 27.57
CA ILE A 593 -10.70 2.10 27.47
C ILE A 593 -10.21 0.80 26.84
N ASP A 594 -10.00 -0.22 27.67
CA ASP A 594 -9.95 -1.59 27.20
C ASP A 594 -11.33 -1.91 26.61
N SER A 595 -11.40 -2.08 25.28
CA SER A 595 -12.58 -2.49 24.51
C SER A 595 -13.76 -1.50 24.45
N ALA A 596 -13.56 -0.38 23.74
CA ALA A 596 -14.69 0.31 23.08
C ALA A 596 -15.34 -0.62 22.03
N PRO A 597 -16.60 -0.37 21.63
CA PRO A 597 -17.24 -1.15 20.59
C PRO A 597 -16.53 -0.92 19.24
N SER A 598 -15.57 -1.78 18.89
CA SER A 598 -14.88 -1.87 17.57
C SER A 598 -14.65 -0.53 16.87
N PHE A 599 -13.85 0.34 17.48
CA PHE A 599 -13.08 1.29 16.68
C PHE A 599 -11.88 0.55 16.08
N ILE A 600 -11.61 0.82 14.80
CA ILE A 600 -10.68 0.10 13.93
C ILE A 600 -9.32 -0.17 14.58
N GLY A 601 -8.84 -1.41 14.44
CA GLY A 601 -7.46 -1.88 14.15
C GLY A 601 -6.21 -1.33 14.84
N TRP A 602 -6.28 -0.21 15.53
CA TRP A 602 -5.15 0.49 16.11
C TRP A 602 -5.39 0.65 17.62
N ARG A 603 -4.30 0.77 18.40
CA ARG A 603 -4.39 1.08 19.82
C ARG A 603 -5.08 2.43 19.99
N ALA A 604 -6.39 2.43 20.20
CA ALA A 604 -7.12 3.62 20.54
C ALA A 604 -6.77 4.00 21.98
N GLU A 605 -6.07 5.12 22.18
CA GLU A 605 -6.29 5.92 23.38
C GLU A 605 -7.70 6.50 23.26
N ALA A 606 -8.71 5.66 23.50
CA ALA A 606 -10.09 6.11 23.47
C ALA A 606 -10.36 6.91 24.73
N LEU A 607 -10.48 8.22 24.60
CA LEU A 607 -10.92 9.05 25.71
C LEU A 607 -12.44 8.94 25.86
N GLU A 608 -12.91 8.86 27.11
CA GLU A 608 -14.33 8.82 27.43
C GLU A 608 -14.77 10.13 28.07
N ALA A 609 -15.96 10.59 27.70
CA ALA A 609 -16.68 11.63 28.43
C ALA A 609 -18.17 11.28 28.52
N ALA A 610 -18.81 11.72 29.60
CA ALA A 610 -20.27 11.61 29.73
C ALA A 610 -20.94 12.43 28.62
N ALA A 611 -21.87 11.81 27.90
CA ALA A 611 -22.68 12.49 26.89
C ALA A 611 -24.10 12.76 27.43
N PRO A 612 -24.82 13.76 26.90
CA PRO A 612 -26.24 13.95 27.20
C PRO A 612 -27.03 12.67 26.91
N THR A 613 -28.04 12.38 27.72
CA THR A 613 -28.96 11.26 27.47
C THR A 613 -29.65 11.48 26.13
N VAL A 614 -29.56 10.49 25.24
CA VAL A 614 -30.28 10.46 23.95
C VAL A 614 -31.14 9.20 23.95
N GLU A 615 -32.42 9.34 23.61
CA GLU A 615 -33.30 8.19 23.39
C GLU A 615 -33.13 7.72 21.94
N LEU A 616 -32.52 6.55 21.78
CA LEU A 616 -32.36 5.87 20.49
C LEU A 616 -32.83 4.43 20.66
N PRO A 617 -33.61 3.88 19.71
CA PRO A 617 -34.10 2.52 19.85
C PRO A 617 -32.94 1.53 19.77
N ALA A 618 -32.99 0.51 20.63
CA ALA A 618 -31.98 -0.54 20.69
C ALA A 618 -32.12 -1.49 19.50
N PRO A 619 -31.03 -2.15 19.06
CA PRO A 619 -31.14 -3.19 18.05
C PRO A 619 -32.02 -4.35 18.54
N ALA A 620 -32.79 -4.91 17.61
CA ALA A 620 -33.73 -5.98 17.90
C ALA A 620 -33.02 -7.34 17.97
N TRP A 621 -33.48 -8.17 18.90
CA TRP A 621 -33.03 -9.53 19.12
C TRP A 621 -34.25 -10.43 19.32
N GLU A 622 -34.68 -11.08 18.26
CA GLU A 622 -35.88 -11.93 18.24
C GLU A 622 -35.43 -13.40 18.18
N ARG A 623 -35.59 -14.13 19.28
CA ARG A 623 -35.11 -15.51 19.42
C ARG A 623 -36.25 -16.53 19.38
N GLU A 624 -36.09 -17.53 18.52
CA GLU A 624 -36.95 -18.72 18.44
C GLU A 624 -36.06 -19.98 18.47
N GLY A 625 -35.88 -20.56 19.66
CA GLY A 625 -34.97 -21.69 19.86
C GLY A 625 -33.50 -21.31 19.62
N GLN A 626 -32.88 -21.95 18.62
CA GLN A 626 -31.50 -21.66 18.17
C GLN A 626 -31.44 -20.59 17.07
N ARG A 627 -32.59 -20.20 16.52
CA ARG A 627 -32.66 -19.16 15.49
C ARG A 627 -32.84 -17.80 16.14
N VAL A 628 -32.04 -16.84 15.72
CA VAL A 628 -32.09 -15.46 16.20
C VAL A 628 -32.17 -14.53 15.00
N ARG A 629 -33.23 -13.73 14.93
CA ARG A 629 -33.32 -12.62 13.99
C ARG A 629 -32.79 -11.36 14.65
N VAL A 630 -31.84 -10.71 13.99
CA VAL A 630 -31.24 -9.44 14.42
C VAL A 630 -31.49 -8.35 13.39
N ARG A 631 -31.89 -7.16 13.83
CA ARG A 631 -32.05 -5.98 12.97
C ARG A 631 -31.77 -4.70 13.72
N SER A 632 -31.43 -3.64 12.99
CA SER A 632 -31.39 -2.28 13.54
C SER A 632 -32.75 -1.61 13.34
N GLU A 633 -33.38 -1.17 14.42
CA GLU A 633 -34.61 -0.35 14.37
C GLU A 633 -34.33 1.07 13.87
N ARG A 634 -33.05 1.45 13.75
CA ARG A 634 -32.60 2.76 13.26
C ARG A 634 -32.22 2.75 11.77
N GLY A 635 -32.21 1.57 11.14
CA GLY A 635 -31.69 1.40 9.78
C GLY A 635 -30.17 1.55 9.71
N ALA A 636 -29.45 1.20 10.77
CA ALA A 636 -27.99 1.16 10.77
C ALA A 636 -27.44 0.20 9.71
N SER A 637 -26.38 0.59 9.00
CA SER A 637 -25.75 -0.20 7.94
C SER A 637 -24.98 -1.41 8.47
N THR A 638 -24.57 -1.36 9.74
CA THR A 638 -23.72 -2.37 10.36
C THR A 638 -24.27 -2.79 11.71
N LEU A 639 -24.25 -4.11 11.97
CA LEU A 639 -24.49 -4.71 13.27
C LEU A 639 -23.24 -5.49 13.70
N THR A 640 -22.94 -5.51 14.99
CA THR A 640 -21.84 -6.30 15.54
C THR A 640 -22.32 -7.10 16.74
N LEU A 641 -22.00 -8.40 16.75
CA LEU A 641 -22.12 -9.26 17.91
C LEU A 641 -20.74 -9.49 18.49
N ARG A 642 -20.60 -9.31 19.81
CA ARG A 642 -19.37 -9.65 20.56
C ARG A 642 -19.65 -10.67 21.62
N PHE A 643 -18.95 -11.80 21.53
CA PHE A 643 -19.05 -12.94 22.43
C PHE A 643 -17.89 -12.94 23.42
N GLU A 644 -18.19 -13.09 24.70
CA GLU A 644 -17.17 -13.20 25.76
C GLU A 644 -16.59 -14.63 25.81
N PRO A 645 -15.26 -14.80 25.94
CA PRO A 645 -14.62 -16.12 25.99
C PRO A 645 -15.16 -17.02 27.11
N GLU A 646 -15.52 -16.42 28.25
CA GLU A 646 -16.06 -17.11 29.43
C GLU A 646 -17.49 -17.63 29.23
N SER A 647 -18.19 -17.20 28.16
CA SER A 647 -19.58 -17.59 27.86
C SER A 647 -19.72 -18.92 27.12
N GLY A 648 -18.63 -19.58 26.73
CA GLY A 648 -18.67 -20.62 25.70
C GLY A 648 -18.93 -20.01 24.31
N LEU A 649 -17.99 -20.20 23.38
CA LEU A 649 -18.11 -19.63 22.05
C LEU A 649 -19.18 -20.39 21.24
N PRO A 650 -20.18 -19.69 20.68
CA PRO A 650 -21.20 -20.37 19.91
C PRO A 650 -20.64 -20.82 18.56
N VAL A 651 -21.22 -21.89 18.03
CA VAL A 651 -21.20 -22.11 16.59
C VAL A 651 -22.26 -21.19 16.00
N VAL A 652 -21.85 -20.36 15.04
CA VAL A 652 -22.72 -19.39 14.40
C VAL A 652 -22.94 -19.78 12.94
N GLY A 653 -24.21 -19.89 12.57
CA GLY A 653 -24.66 -19.88 11.19
C GLY A 653 -25.24 -18.50 10.81
N PHE A 654 -25.12 -18.14 9.55
CA PHE A 654 -25.74 -16.97 8.94
C PHE A 654 -26.49 -17.42 7.69
N HIS A 655 -27.83 -17.41 7.75
CA HIS A 655 -28.67 -17.93 6.67
C HIS A 655 -28.25 -19.35 6.21
N GLY A 656 -27.90 -20.23 7.14
CA GLY A 656 -27.43 -21.59 6.87
C GLY A 656 -25.97 -21.70 6.41
N LEU A 657 -25.24 -20.60 6.28
CA LEU A 657 -23.80 -20.58 5.99
C LEU A 657 -22.99 -20.59 7.30
N PRO A 658 -21.84 -21.29 7.37
CA PRO A 658 -20.92 -21.13 8.49
C PRO A 658 -20.43 -19.69 8.63
N ALA A 659 -20.60 -19.10 9.82
CA ALA A 659 -20.18 -17.73 10.11
C ALA A 659 -18.97 -17.75 11.06
N PRO A 660 -17.73 -17.65 10.54
CA PRO A 660 -16.55 -17.64 11.40
C PRO A 660 -16.54 -16.39 12.28
N LEU A 661 -16.01 -16.51 13.50
CA LEU A 661 -15.86 -15.38 14.40
C LEU A 661 -14.45 -14.79 14.31
N ARG A 662 -14.35 -13.46 14.22
CA ARG A 662 -13.07 -12.76 14.24
C ARG A 662 -12.44 -12.84 15.64
N PRO A 663 -11.17 -13.25 15.76
CA PRO A 663 -10.46 -13.21 17.02
C PRO A 663 -10.13 -11.78 17.44
N GLY A 664 -10.46 -11.43 18.67
CA GLY A 664 -9.99 -10.24 19.38
C GLY A 664 -9.34 -10.60 20.73
N ALA A 665 -8.68 -9.62 21.35
CA ALA A 665 -7.98 -9.79 22.62
C ALA A 665 -8.92 -10.19 23.77
N ARG A 666 -10.11 -9.57 23.80
CA ARG A 666 -11.13 -9.82 24.83
C ARG A 666 -12.39 -10.50 24.30
N PHE A 667 -12.76 -10.28 23.05
CA PHE A 667 -14.00 -10.80 22.46
C PHE A 667 -13.72 -11.57 21.18
N ARG A 668 -14.64 -12.47 20.84
CA ARG A 668 -14.82 -12.96 19.48
C ARG A 668 -15.96 -12.18 18.85
N SER A 669 -15.82 -11.68 17.62
CA SER A 669 -16.84 -10.82 17.02
C SER A 669 -17.34 -11.33 15.68
N LEU A 670 -18.61 -11.06 15.40
CA LEU A 670 -19.23 -11.19 14.09
C LEU A 670 -19.78 -9.83 13.68
N THR A 671 -19.40 -9.35 12.50
CA THR A 671 -19.97 -8.15 11.90
C THR A 671 -20.97 -8.56 10.83
N LEU A 672 -22.16 -7.95 10.86
CA LEU A 672 -23.20 -8.14 9.86
C LEU A 672 -23.38 -6.83 9.09
N LEU A 673 -23.32 -6.90 7.77
CA LEU A 673 -23.42 -5.76 6.85
C LEU A 673 -24.53 -5.97 5.83
N GLY A 674 -25.04 -4.88 5.25
CA GLY A 674 -26.13 -4.97 4.29
C GLY A 674 -27.44 -5.51 4.89
N VAL A 675 -27.61 -5.42 6.21
CA VAL A 675 -28.81 -5.95 6.89
C VAL A 675 -29.98 -5.00 6.67
N GLY A 676 -30.90 -5.40 5.79
CA GLY A 676 -32.12 -4.66 5.53
C GLY A 676 -33.15 -4.71 6.69
N PRO A 677 -34.32 -4.06 6.51
CA PRO A 677 -35.38 -4.02 7.52
C PRO A 677 -35.88 -5.41 7.97
N GLU A 678 -35.81 -6.39 7.09
CA GLU A 678 -36.16 -7.80 7.38
C GLU A 678 -35.24 -8.47 8.41
N GLY A 679 -34.07 -7.87 8.66
CA GLY A 679 -33.06 -8.41 9.56
C GLY A 679 -32.24 -9.56 8.98
N ALA A 680 -31.25 -9.99 9.74
CA ALA A 680 -30.41 -11.14 9.46
C ALA A 680 -30.83 -12.31 10.36
N LEU A 681 -30.85 -13.51 9.79
CA LEU A 681 -31.08 -14.76 10.51
C LEU A 681 -29.74 -15.38 10.91
N LEU A 682 -29.57 -15.58 12.21
CA LEU A 682 -28.45 -16.28 12.81
C LEU A 682 -28.91 -17.62 13.38
N GLU A 683 -28.09 -18.65 13.22
CA GLU A 683 -28.22 -19.91 13.94
C GLU A 683 -27.15 -19.98 15.03
N LEU A 684 -27.55 -19.93 16.31
CA LEU A 684 -26.64 -19.94 17.45
C LEU A 684 -26.77 -21.24 18.24
N SER A 685 -25.67 -21.98 18.33
CA SER A 685 -25.56 -23.16 19.19
C SER A 685 -24.70 -22.86 20.41
N GLY A 686 -25.23 -23.12 21.61
CA GLY A 686 -24.58 -22.84 22.88
C GLY A 686 -25.51 -22.09 23.83
N SER A 687 -25.01 -21.69 24.99
CA SER A 687 -25.71 -20.79 25.90
C SER A 687 -24.73 -19.76 26.47
N GLY A 688 -25.09 -18.49 26.45
CA GLY A 688 -24.18 -17.43 26.87
C GLY A 688 -24.76 -16.03 26.75
N SER A 689 -23.88 -15.03 26.81
CA SER A 689 -24.26 -13.63 26.57
C SER A 689 -23.38 -12.98 25.53
N ALA A 690 -23.98 -12.13 24.71
CA ALA A 690 -23.29 -11.33 23.73
C ALA A 690 -23.67 -9.86 23.90
N LEU A 691 -22.79 -8.97 23.43
CA LEU A 691 -23.12 -7.57 23.21
C LEU A 691 -23.54 -7.39 21.75
N LEU A 692 -24.79 -6.99 21.53
CA LEU A 692 -25.29 -6.59 20.22
C LEU A 692 -25.20 -5.07 20.10
N SER A 693 -24.55 -4.57 19.06
CA SER A 693 -24.49 -3.14 18.75
C SER A 693 -24.83 -2.86 17.30
N ASP A 694 -25.62 -1.82 17.05
CA ASP A 694 -25.78 -1.26 15.71
C ASP A 694 -24.95 0.02 15.54
N HIS A 695 -24.54 0.32 14.31
CA HIS A 695 -23.62 1.43 14.00
C HIS A 695 -24.19 2.23 12.83
N SER A 696 -24.52 3.49 13.10
CA SER A 696 -25.01 4.43 12.09
C SER A 696 -23.89 5.43 11.77
N PRO A 697 -23.59 5.68 10.48
CA PRO A 697 -22.66 6.73 10.09
C PRO A 697 -23.13 8.11 10.57
N GLY A 698 -22.16 8.93 10.96
CA GLY A 698 -22.35 10.29 11.45
C GLY A 698 -22.61 10.38 12.95
N LEU A 699 -22.41 11.60 13.46
CA LEU A 699 -22.76 11.99 14.82
C LEU A 699 -24.21 12.50 14.89
N PRO A 700 -24.95 12.27 15.99
CA PRO A 700 -26.25 12.88 16.17
C PRO A 700 -26.12 14.38 16.48
N PRO A 701 -27.19 15.17 16.32
CA PRO A 701 -27.15 16.62 16.58
C PRO A 701 -26.63 17.00 17.97
N SER A 702 -26.87 16.15 18.98
CA SER A 702 -26.37 16.34 20.35
C SER A 702 -24.84 16.35 20.47
N ALA A 703 -24.14 15.74 19.51
CA ALA A 703 -22.68 15.64 19.47
C ALA A 703 -22.04 16.63 18.47
N ALA A 704 -22.84 17.50 17.82
CA ALA A 704 -22.35 18.49 16.87
C ALA A 704 -21.21 19.39 17.41
N PRO A 705 -21.21 19.83 18.70
CA PRO A 705 -20.09 20.62 19.23
C PRO A 705 -18.73 19.92 19.15
N LEU A 706 -18.69 18.57 19.20
CA LEU A 706 -17.43 17.82 19.07
C LEU A 706 -16.90 17.84 17.64
N ALA A 707 -17.79 17.70 16.65
CA ALA A 707 -17.41 17.84 15.25
C ALA A 707 -16.88 19.25 14.94
N VAL A 708 -17.50 20.29 15.51
CA VAL A 708 -17.03 21.68 15.36
C VAL A 708 -15.70 21.92 16.07
N ALA A 709 -15.45 21.25 17.20
CA ALA A 709 -14.20 21.36 17.93
C ALA A 709 -13.02 20.62 17.26
N ARG A 710 -13.29 19.74 16.28
CA ARG A 710 -12.25 19.08 15.49
C ARG A 710 -11.50 20.13 14.66
N PRO A 711 -10.16 20.21 14.77
CA PRO A 711 -9.38 21.17 14.00
C PRO A 711 -9.38 20.81 12.51
N ALA A 712 -9.17 21.81 11.64
CA ALA A 712 -9.16 21.62 10.17
C ALA A 712 -8.03 20.72 9.64
N TRP A 713 -7.03 20.39 10.46
CA TRP A 713 -5.95 19.44 10.15
C TRP A 713 -6.21 18.04 10.70
N ALA A 714 -7.43 17.74 11.14
CA ALA A 714 -7.87 16.41 11.56
C ALA A 714 -9.20 16.05 10.90
N GLU A 715 -9.40 14.78 10.57
CA GLU A 715 -10.60 14.30 9.87
C GLU A 715 -10.92 12.85 10.24
N PRO A 716 -12.20 12.44 10.10
CA PRO A 716 -12.58 11.06 10.38
C PRO A 716 -11.98 10.12 9.33
N SER A 717 -11.77 8.86 9.70
CA SER A 717 -11.19 7.86 8.81
C SER A 717 -11.88 6.50 8.98
N GLN A 718 -11.78 5.64 7.97
CA GLN A 718 -12.30 4.27 7.98
C GLN A 718 -13.83 4.27 8.19
N ALA A 719 -14.32 3.80 9.35
CA ALA A 719 -15.74 3.82 9.72
C ALA A 719 -16.31 5.24 9.92
N GLY A 720 -15.44 6.25 9.90
CA GLY A 720 -15.85 7.64 9.98
C GLY A 720 -16.28 8.04 11.39
N ASP A 721 -17.10 9.07 11.47
CA ASP A 721 -17.81 9.38 12.72
C ASP A 721 -19.05 8.49 12.85
N GLU A 722 -19.38 8.06 14.06
CA GLU A 722 -20.43 7.04 14.25
C GLU A 722 -21.34 7.27 15.45
N THR A 723 -22.57 6.78 15.33
CA THR A 723 -23.52 6.64 16.43
C THR A 723 -23.80 5.16 16.70
N LEU A 724 -23.38 4.69 17.87
CA LEU A 724 -23.48 3.30 18.30
C LEU A 724 -24.57 3.14 19.37
N VAL A 725 -25.47 2.18 19.19
CA VAL A 725 -26.39 1.76 20.26
C VAL A 725 -26.16 0.29 20.55
N SER A 726 -25.87 -0.04 21.81
CA SER A 726 -25.60 -1.41 22.22
C SER A 726 -26.55 -1.89 23.32
N ARG A 727 -26.73 -3.21 23.38
CA ARG A 727 -27.47 -3.90 24.44
C ARG A 727 -26.90 -5.30 24.67
N LYS A 728 -27.05 -5.82 25.88
CA LYS A 728 -26.70 -7.19 26.22
C LYS A 728 -27.84 -8.13 25.80
N VAL A 729 -27.48 -9.23 25.15
CA VAL A 729 -28.41 -10.26 24.68
C VAL A 729 -27.97 -11.64 25.17
N ARG A 730 -28.92 -12.58 25.23
CA ARG A 730 -28.66 -13.97 25.63
C ARG A 730 -28.94 -14.91 24.47
N TYR A 731 -27.99 -15.79 24.17
CA TYR A 731 -28.09 -16.86 23.17
C TYR A 731 -28.00 -18.24 23.82
#